data_AF-A0A3C0QJR2-F1
#
_entry.id   AF-A0A3C0QJR2-F1
#
_cell.length_a   1.000
_cell.length_b   1.000
_cell.length_c   1.000
_cell.angle_alpha   90.00
_cell.angle_beta   90.00
_cell.angle_gamma   90.00
#
_symmetry.space_group_name_H-M   'P 1'
#
loop_
_entity.id
_entity.type
_entity.pdbx_description
1 polymer ?
#
loop_
_entity_poly.entity_id
_entity_poly.type
_entity_poly.pdbx_seq_one_letter_code
_entity_poly.pdbx_strand_id
1 'polypeptide(L)'
;MSKSLKDGEIDELKSRTDIYNIISNYVSLKKSGKSYSGLCPFHKEKTPSFSVDPGKQLYHCFGCGEGGDIISFVEKIENMDFIEAVEFIANRAGYKLKYNLTGTSKESGKVRNRLYEINELAKKYFQFILHNSKSGSTPLDYLKKRGFTDKTIKEFEVGYSMDLWDNFTNFILKRGYKNKEIAGSGLAIESTKKQGAIYDRFRGRIMFPIEDIVGKPIGFGGRIISERSGTARQNAKYINTPETRVYSKSKNIYRIHQAKNHIVKNDEVLIVEGYTDVMALHQSGILNAVASLGTALTSEQIKILGRFTKNIILVFDSDQAGINASLKGIERLREYNERLDLYFESNLNIKVAVLEKGYDPAEFILKRGKESFNKRIKQAQNIIDFTIDIILEKHDTGNLSGKLKASDDLIRFIATLSSSIIQEECIKKIAQRLNLKENLLLEEMRKKKNMPDSKESYWDRSKDSGSNTEKEKVLPFKKVEIEALKLIVNGLGTRLDEFLDLGSGYFRFEDTKELYEAMVKEISEAGKNNKKVNFPIKISSGILKNEEAKKLYNFILFSEVYYDEDEIDLASGEILNNLKRIHLSEEIEYVRKKMIEYDDAKKGSDDEDVKKLDRKYDNLYQRLIKLEQKKQNLGIINI
;
A
#
# COMPACT_ATOMS: atom_id res chain seq x y z
N MET A 1 18.14 6.25 -28.73
CA MET A 1 18.39 7.62 -29.24
C MET A 1 17.18 8.48 -28.91
N SER A 2 17.37 9.67 -28.35
CA SER A 2 16.32 10.48 -27.74
C SER A 2 15.43 11.18 -28.78
N LYS A 3 14.12 11.14 -28.53
CA LYS A 3 13.12 11.97 -29.20
C LYS A 3 13.48 13.45 -28.94
N SER A 4 14.00 14.19 -29.94
CA SER A 4 14.33 15.60 -29.74
C SER A 4 13.17 16.52 -30.11
N LEU A 5 12.87 17.45 -29.21
CA LEU A 5 11.89 18.50 -29.42
C LEU A 5 12.44 19.49 -30.46
N LYS A 6 11.55 20.16 -31.20
CA LYS A 6 11.99 21.31 -32.02
C LYS A 6 12.59 22.39 -31.11
N ASP A 7 13.59 23.09 -31.61
CA ASP A 7 14.23 24.18 -30.90
C ASP A 7 13.20 25.21 -30.44
N GLY A 8 13.28 25.64 -29.18
CA GLY A 8 12.37 26.60 -28.56
C GLY A 8 11.06 26.04 -28.02
N GLU A 9 10.70 24.77 -28.26
CA GLU A 9 9.44 24.19 -27.75
C GLU A 9 9.40 24.11 -26.21
N ILE A 10 10.55 23.88 -25.57
CA ILE A 10 10.66 23.85 -24.11
C ILE A 10 10.43 25.24 -23.52
N ASP A 11 11.02 26.27 -24.12
CA ASP A 11 10.89 27.65 -23.66
C ASP A 11 9.47 28.17 -23.87
N GLU A 12 8.84 27.82 -25.00
CA GLU A 12 7.44 28.14 -25.28
C GLU A 12 6.49 27.39 -24.32
N LEU A 13 6.79 26.14 -23.97
CA LEU A 13 6.02 25.42 -22.97
C LEU A 13 6.13 26.06 -21.58
N LYS A 14 7.35 26.43 -21.18
CA LYS A 14 7.62 27.10 -19.90
C LYS A 14 6.98 28.49 -19.84
N SER A 15 6.96 29.25 -20.94
CA SER A 15 6.32 30.58 -20.97
C SER A 15 4.80 30.52 -20.80
N ARG A 16 4.18 29.39 -21.20
CA ARG A 16 2.73 29.14 -21.10
C ARG A 16 2.30 28.48 -19.81
N THR A 17 3.24 28.04 -18.98
CA THR A 17 2.91 27.26 -17.78
C THR A 17 3.47 27.94 -16.54
N ASP A 18 2.60 28.20 -15.57
CA ASP A 18 3.02 28.70 -14.27
C ASP A 18 3.38 27.52 -13.34
N ILE A 19 4.62 27.50 -12.86
CA ILE A 19 5.13 26.53 -11.89
C ILE A 19 4.24 26.42 -10.64
N TYR A 20 3.65 27.51 -10.16
CA TYR A 20 2.75 27.48 -9.01
C TYR A 20 1.51 26.64 -9.32
N ASN A 21 0.92 26.83 -10.50
CA ASN A 21 -0.29 26.13 -10.90
C ASN A 21 -0.07 24.63 -11.05
N ILE A 22 1.15 24.18 -11.37
CA ILE A 22 1.49 22.76 -11.39
C ILE A 22 1.77 22.23 -9.99
N ILE A 23 2.71 22.83 -9.26
CA ILE A 23 3.15 22.31 -7.96
C ILE A 23 2.04 22.30 -6.91
N SER A 24 1.16 23.31 -6.91
CA SER A 24 0.01 23.36 -6.00
C SER A 24 -0.97 22.20 -6.17
N ASN A 25 -0.88 21.40 -7.24
CA ASN A 25 -1.64 20.16 -7.38
C ASN A 25 -1.15 19.02 -6.49
N TYR A 26 0.12 19.09 -6.06
CA TYR A 26 0.83 18.04 -5.36
C TYR A 26 1.10 18.39 -3.90
N VAL A 27 1.24 19.69 -3.62
CA VAL A 27 1.68 20.21 -2.32
C VAL A 27 0.80 21.39 -1.92
N SER A 28 0.41 21.43 -0.65
CA SER A 28 -0.24 22.60 -0.06
C SER A 28 0.77 23.75 0.10
N LEU A 29 0.50 24.87 -0.57
CA LEU A 29 1.38 26.04 -0.62
C LEU A 29 0.67 27.26 -0.01
N LYS A 30 1.34 27.95 0.92
CA LYS A 30 0.87 29.21 1.51
C LYS A 30 1.71 30.37 0.98
N LYS A 31 1.08 31.51 0.72
CA LYS A 31 1.78 32.70 0.23
C LYS A 31 2.74 33.22 1.30
N SER A 32 4.00 33.49 0.91
CA SER A 32 5.07 34.00 1.77
C SER A 32 5.85 35.08 1.01
N GLY A 33 5.51 36.35 1.24
CA GLY A 33 6.06 37.46 0.47
C GLY A 33 5.72 37.37 -1.03
N LYS A 34 6.76 37.32 -1.87
CA LYS A 34 6.65 37.15 -3.34
C LYS A 34 6.59 35.69 -3.79
N SER A 35 6.87 34.76 -2.88
CA SER A 35 6.93 33.32 -3.16
C SER A 35 5.81 32.59 -2.39
N TYR A 36 5.77 31.28 -2.53
CA TYR A 36 4.86 30.39 -1.82
C TYR A 36 5.67 29.33 -1.10
N SER A 37 5.30 28.96 0.12
CA SER A 37 6.03 27.99 0.93
C SER A 37 5.13 26.86 1.40
N GLY A 38 5.69 25.66 1.47
CA GLY A 38 5.02 24.43 1.91
C GLY A 38 6.00 23.39 2.43
N LEU A 39 5.50 22.20 2.76
CA LEU A 39 6.34 21.06 3.11
C LEU A 39 6.90 20.43 1.82
N CYS A 40 8.17 20.05 1.84
CA CYS A 40 8.82 19.43 0.71
C CYS A 40 8.20 18.06 0.40
N PRO A 41 7.87 17.78 -0.88
CA PRO A 41 7.36 16.47 -1.26
C PRO A 41 8.45 15.41 -1.44
N PHE A 42 9.73 15.81 -1.48
CA PHE A 42 10.87 14.93 -1.80
C PHE A 42 11.64 14.43 -0.57
N HIS A 43 11.45 15.05 0.59
CA HIS A 43 12.05 14.62 1.85
C HIS A 43 11.12 14.89 3.02
N LYS A 44 11.41 14.28 4.17
CA LYS A 44 10.56 14.34 5.34
C LYS A 44 10.99 15.50 6.25
N GLU A 45 10.07 16.43 6.51
CA GLU A 45 10.32 17.58 7.39
C GLU A 45 9.09 18.01 8.18
N LYS A 46 9.31 18.76 9.26
CA LYS A 46 8.26 19.31 10.13
C LYS A 46 7.99 20.80 9.88
N THR A 47 9.00 21.55 9.43
CA THR A 47 8.91 22.97 9.12
C THR A 47 8.87 23.16 7.61
N PRO A 48 7.99 24.01 7.07
CA PRO A 48 7.98 24.31 5.64
C PRO A 48 9.34 24.86 5.18
N SER A 49 10.07 24.10 4.37
CA SER A 49 11.31 24.59 3.72
C SER A 49 11.21 24.63 2.20
N PHE A 50 10.12 24.11 1.63
CA PHE A 50 9.89 24.08 0.20
C PHE A 50 9.28 25.40 -0.28
N SER A 51 10.01 26.13 -1.10
CA SER A 51 9.62 27.44 -1.66
C SER A 51 9.40 27.35 -3.16
N VAL A 52 8.35 27.98 -3.65
CA VAL A 52 8.00 28.13 -5.07
C VAL A 52 7.92 29.62 -5.39
N ASP A 53 8.72 30.07 -6.35
CA ASP A 53 8.75 31.46 -6.81
C ASP A 53 8.17 31.53 -8.23
N PRO A 54 6.91 31.98 -8.41
CA PRO A 54 6.30 32.10 -9.72
C PRO A 54 6.96 33.19 -10.58
N GLY A 55 7.56 34.22 -9.97
CA GLY A 55 8.26 35.26 -10.69
C GLY A 55 9.55 34.74 -11.34
N LYS A 56 10.20 33.77 -10.70
CA LYS A 56 11.41 33.10 -11.21
C LYS A 56 11.13 31.80 -11.96
N GLN A 57 9.90 31.28 -11.90
CA GLN A 57 9.53 29.95 -12.40
C GLN A 57 10.43 28.82 -11.85
N LEU A 58 10.80 28.91 -10.57
CA LEU A 58 11.67 27.95 -9.89
C LEU A 58 11.08 27.50 -8.55
N TYR A 59 11.44 26.29 -8.13
CA TYR A 59 11.25 25.81 -6.77
C TYR A 59 12.61 25.52 -6.12
N HIS A 60 12.64 25.62 -4.79
CA HIS A 60 13.81 25.24 -4.00
C HIS A 60 13.39 24.84 -2.58
N CYS A 61 13.95 23.73 -2.11
CA CYS A 61 13.81 23.24 -0.75
C CYS A 61 15.05 23.61 0.05
N PHE A 62 14.91 24.50 1.03
CA PHE A 62 16.01 24.91 1.90
C PHE A 62 16.42 23.83 2.92
N GLY A 63 15.62 22.75 3.07
CA GLY A 63 15.93 21.62 3.94
C GLY A 63 16.84 20.58 3.29
N CYS A 64 16.48 20.07 2.11
CA CYS A 64 17.24 19.02 1.42
C CYS A 64 18.04 19.49 0.20
N GLY A 65 17.98 20.77 -0.16
CA GLY A 65 18.67 21.34 -1.32
C GLY A 65 18.02 21.02 -2.67
N GLU A 66 16.91 20.28 -2.68
CA GLU A 66 16.18 19.97 -3.90
C GLU A 66 15.60 21.22 -4.54
N GLY A 67 15.95 21.50 -5.80
CA GLY A 67 15.49 22.68 -6.51
C GLY A 67 15.60 22.51 -8.02
N GLY A 68 14.86 23.35 -8.73
CA GLY A 68 14.82 23.32 -10.19
C GLY A 68 13.60 24.01 -10.76
N ASP A 69 13.23 23.65 -11.97
CA ASP A 69 12.10 24.21 -12.69
C ASP A 69 10.88 23.29 -12.66
N ILE A 70 9.84 23.67 -13.40
CA ILE A 70 8.59 22.93 -13.51
C ILE A 70 8.77 21.52 -14.10
N ILE A 71 9.75 21.31 -14.98
CA ILE A 71 10.01 20.01 -15.62
C ILE A 71 10.71 19.09 -14.62
N SER A 72 11.78 19.57 -13.99
CA SER A 72 12.52 18.77 -13.02
C SER A 72 11.67 18.38 -11.81
N PHE A 73 10.71 19.23 -11.42
CA PHE A 73 9.72 18.90 -10.41
C PHE A 73 8.85 17.71 -10.83
N VAL A 74 8.31 17.75 -12.06
CA VAL A 74 7.41 16.72 -12.60
C VAL A 74 8.14 15.39 -12.82
N GLU A 75 9.36 15.42 -13.36
CA GLU A 75 10.21 14.23 -13.51
C GLU A 75 10.35 13.49 -12.17
N LYS A 76 10.71 14.22 -11.10
CA LYS A 76 10.92 13.62 -9.78
C LYS A 76 9.62 13.16 -9.12
N ILE A 77 8.57 13.99 -9.13
CA ILE A 77 7.36 13.70 -8.35
C ILE A 77 6.51 12.59 -8.97
N GLU A 78 6.55 12.43 -10.28
CA GLU A 78 5.81 11.40 -11.02
C GLU A 78 6.69 10.22 -11.44
N ASN A 79 7.99 10.28 -11.14
CA ASN A 79 9.01 9.31 -11.55
C ASN A 79 8.93 9.01 -13.06
N MET A 80 9.12 10.06 -13.85
CA MET A 80 9.04 10.01 -15.31
C MET A 80 10.28 10.66 -15.94
N ASP A 81 10.61 10.25 -17.16
CA ASP A 81 11.73 10.83 -17.90
C ASP A 81 11.42 12.26 -18.40
N PHE A 82 12.48 12.96 -18.83
CA PHE A 82 12.37 14.35 -19.28
C PHE A 82 11.31 14.58 -20.36
N ILE A 83 11.25 13.70 -21.38
CA ILE A 83 10.32 13.87 -22.49
C ILE A 83 8.89 13.60 -22.02
N GLU A 84 8.69 12.61 -21.15
CA GLU A 84 7.42 12.35 -20.49
C GLU A 84 6.96 13.57 -19.66
N ALA A 85 7.86 14.20 -18.91
CA ALA A 85 7.55 15.38 -18.10
C ALA A 85 7.16 16.58 -18.98
N VAL A 86 7.87 16.81 -20.08
CA VAL A 86 7.52 17.84 -21.06
C VAL A 86 6.15 17.54 -21.69
N GLU A 87 5.90 16.30 -22.13
CA GLU A 87 4.60 15.87 -22.67
C GLU A 87 3.47 16.03 -21.65
N PHE A 88 3.73 15.70 -20.38
CA PHE A 88 2.79 15.84 -19.28
C PHE A 88 2.38 17.31 -19.07
N ILE A 89 3.37 18.20 -18.99
CA ILE A 89 3.16 19.63 -18.78
C ILE A 89 2.44 20.23 -20.00
N ALA A 90 2.84 19.86 -21.22
CA ALA A 90 2.23 20.35 -22.45
C ALA A 90 0.75 19.97 -22.58
N ASN A 91 0.41 18.70 -22.31
CA ASN A 91 -0.99 18.27 -22.30
C ASN A 91 -1.82 19.06 -21.29
N ARG A 92 -1.24 19.39 -20.13
CA ARG A 92 -1.92 20.15 -19.08
C ARG A 92 -2.06 21.63 -19.41
N ALA A 93 -1.11 22.21 -20.13
CA ALA A 93 -1.16 23.56 -20.65
C ALA A 93 -2.03 23.68 -21.93
N GLY A 94 -2.58 22.57 -22.45
CA GLY A 94 -3.25 22.53 -23.75
C GLY A 94 -2.32 22.86 -24.93
N TYR A 95 -1.01 22.68 -24.74
CA TYR A 95 0.03 22.97 -25.71
C TYR A 95 0.40 21.73 -26.51
N LYS A 96 0.43 21.83 -27.84
CA LYS A 96 0.77 20.72 -28.74
C LYS A 96 2.24 20.79 -29.14
N LEU A 97 3.06 19.94 -28.53
CA LEU A 97 4.51 19.87 -28.80
C LEU A 97 4.80 19.48 -30.25
N LYS A 98 5.80 20.15 -30.85
CA LYS A 98 6.37 19.78 -32.15
C LYS A 98 7.68 19.02 -31.96
N TYR A 99 7.80 17.90 -32.67
CA TYR A 99 8.98 17.04 -32.62
C TYR A 99 9.77 17.13 -33.92
N ASN A 100 11.09 16.94 -33.83
CA ASN A 100 11.88 16.54 -34.98
C ASN A 100 11.56 15.07 -35.27
N LEU A 101 11.11 14.77 -36.49
CA LEU A 101 10.67 13.42 -36.86
C LEU A 101 11.88 12.55 -37.20
N THR A 102 12.50 11.96 -36.19
CA THR A 102 13.35 10.75 -36.30
C THR A 102 13.27 9.93 -34.99
N GLY A 103 13.39 8.62 -35.11
CA GLY A 103 12.73 7.62 -34.25
C GLY A 103 13.24 7.37 -32.82
N THR A 104 12.33 6.69 -32.09
CA THR A 104 12.44 5.70 -31.00
C THR A 104 13.40 5.91 -29.81
N SER A 105 12.88 6.56 -28.75
CA SER A 105 13.16 6.29 -27.33
C SER A 105 11.83 6.12 -26.57
N LYS A 106 11.23 4.92 -26.56
CA LYS A 106 9.79 4.80 -26.24
C LYS A 106 9.32 3.36 -25.94
N GLU A 107 9.73 2.70 -24.86
CA GLU A 107 9.02 1.49 -24.40
C GLU A 107 8.28 1.67 -23.08
N SER A 108 8.95 2.00 -21.97
CA SER A 108 8.28 2.20 -20.67
C SER A 108 7.24 3.34 -20.70
N GLY A 109 7.63 4.53 -21.17
CA GLY A 109 6.73 5.68 -21.25
C GLY A 109 5.67 5.60 -22.33
N LYS A 110 5.98 4.91 -23.42
CA LYS A 110 4.98 4.59 -24.45
C LYS A 110 3.90 3.67 -23.89
N VAL A 111 4.27 2.68 -23.08
CA VAL A 111 3.30 1.80 -22.42
C VAL A 111 2.42 2.60 -21.47
N ARG A 112 2.98 3.43 -20.58
CA ARG A 112 2.16 4.27 -19.68
C ARG A 112 1.21 5.20 -20.43
N ASN A 113 1.68 5.91 -21.45
CA ASN A 113 0.84 6.78 -22.27
C ASN A 113 -0.29 6.01 -22.96
N ARG A 114 -0.02 4.82 -23.50
CA ARG A 114 -1.06 3.96 -24.08
C ARG A 114 -2.10 3.53 -23.05
N LEU A 115 -1.70 3.26 -21.80
CA LEU A 115 -2.65 2.94 -20.72
C LEU A 115 -3.53 4.15 -20.36
N TYR A 116 -2.96 5.35 -20.28
CA TYR A 116 -3.75 6.58 -20.07
C TYR A 116 -4.75 6.80 -21.21
N GLU A 117 -4.32 6.66 -22.46
CA GLU A 117 -5.21 6.78 -23.63
C GLU A 117 -6.36 5.76 -23.59
N ILE A 118 -6.08 4.49 -23.27
CA ILE A 118 -7.11 3.44 -23.15
C ILE A 118 -8.11 3.80 -22.05
N ASN A 119 -7.63 4.25 -20.88
CA ASN A 119 -8.50 4.64 -19.77
C ASN A 119 -9.36 5.87 -20.12
N GLU A 120 -8.82 6.85 -20.83
CA GLU A 120 -9.56 8.01 -21.34
C GLU A 120 -10.66 7.60 -22.32
N LEU A 121 -10.33 6.73 -23.29
CA LEU A 121 -11.32 6.18 -24.22
C LEU A 121 -12.38 5.37 -23.48
N ALA A 122 -12.00 4.58 -22.47
CA ALA A 122 -12.91 3.81 -21.65
C ALA A 122 -13.87 4.70 -20.85
N LYS A 123 -13.37 5.78 -20.25
CA LYS A 123 -14.18 6.75 -19.50
C LYS A 123 -15.29 7.31 -20.38
N LYS A 124 -14.92 7.83 -21.56
CA LYS A 124 -15.86 8.35 -22.57
C LYS A 124 -16.82 7.29 -23.08
N TYR A 125 -16.32 6.07 -23.33
CA TYR A 125 -17.12 4.95 -23.81
C TYR A 125 -18.21 4.56 -22.81
N PHE A 126 -17.85 4.31 -21.56
CA PHE A 126 -18.81 3.88 -20.54
C PHE A 126 -19.83 4.97 -20.21
N GLN A 127 -19.43 6.24 -20.17
CA GLN A 127 -20.36 7.37 -20.05
C GLN A 127 -21.34 7.41 -21.22
N PHE A 128 -20.84 7.26 -22.45
CA PHE A 128 -21.68 7.24 -23.64
C PHE A 128 -22.73 6.13 -23.57
N ILE A 129 -22.32 4.91 -23.18
CA ILE A 129 -23.24 3.78 -22.99
C ILE A 129 -24.31 4.10 -21.93
N LEU A 130 -23.94 4.67 -20.77
CA LEU A 130 -24.90 5.00 -19.72
C LEU A 130 -25.96 6.01 -20.19
N HIS A 131 -25.55 7.04 -20.92
CA HIS A 131 -26.42 8.16 -21.27
C HIS A 131 -27.13 8.03 -22.62
N ASN A 132 -26.59 7.24 -23.56
CA ASN A 132 -27.02 7.27 -24.98
C ASN A 132 -27.41 5.89 -25.53
N SER A 133 -27.40 4.83 -24.72
CA SER A 133 -27.80 3.49 -25.16
C SER A 133 -29.04 2.99 -24.43
N LYS A 134 -29.83 2.13 -25.08
CA LYS A 134 -30.98 1.45 -24.44
C LYS A 134 -30.55 0.64 -23.20
N SER A 135 -29.34 0.09 -23.22
CA SER A 135 -28.76 -0.67 -22.10
C SER A 135 -28.41 0.21 -20.90
N GLY A 136 -28.32 1.53 -21.07
CA GLY A 136 -28.02 2.51 -20.02
C GLY A 136 -29.22 2.88 -19.13
N SER A 137 -30.46 2.66 -19.58
CA SER A 137 -31.67 3.08 -18.86
C SER A 137 -31.80 2.44 -17.46
N THR A 138 -31.67 1.11 -17.36
CA THR A 138 -31.78 0.40 -16.08
C THR A 138 -30.71 0.82 -15.05
N PRO A 139 -29.41 0.92 -15.41
CA PRO A 139 -28.39 1.51 -14.54
C PRO A 139 -28.68 2.96 -14.10
N LEU A 140 -29.20 3.78 -15.01
CA LEU A 140 -29.52 5.17 -14.71
C LEU A 140 -30.68 5.27 -13.71
N ASP A 141 -31.74 4.51 -13.93
CA ASP A 141 -32.88 4.42 -12.99
C ASP A 141 -32.45 3.91 -11.62
N TYR A 142 -31.51 2.96 -11.58
CA TYR A 142 -30.91 2.49 -10.34
C TYR A 142 -30.21 3.63 -9.57
N LEU A 143 -29.39 4.43 -10.24
CA LEU A 143 -28.69 5.58 -9.64
C LEU A 143 -29.68 6.65 -9.16
N LYS A 144 -30.75 6.91 -9.93
CA LYS A 144 -31.81 7.85 -9.55
C LYS A 144 -32.59 7.38 -8.33
N LYS A 145 -32.95 6.09 -8.25
CA LYS A 145 -33.58 5.49 -7.06
C LYS A 145 -32.68 5.54 -5.82
N ARG A 146 -31.36 5.54 -6.02
CA ARG A 146 -30.36 5.76 -4.95
C ARG A 146 -30.25 7.22 -4.52
N GLY A 147 -30.98 8.14 -5.16
CA GLY A 147 -30.99 9.57 -4.82
C GLY A 147 -29.94 10.40 -5.57
N PHE A 148 -29.26 9.87 -6.58
CA PHE A 148 -28.28 10.64 -7.36
C PHE A 148 -28.96 11.41 -8.49
N THR A 149 -28.66 12.71 -8.58
CA THR A 149 -29.17 13.60 -9.62
C THR A 149 -28.42 13.41 -10.93
N ASP A 150 -29.04 13.76 -12.06
CA ASP A 150 -28.37 13.73 -13.37
C ASP A 150 -27.12 14.63 -13.40
N LYS A 151 -27.13 15.73 -12.65
CA LYS A 151 -25.97 16.60 -12.47
C LYS A 151 -24.81 15.84 -11.79
N THR A 152 -25.07 15.20 -10.65
CA THR A 152 -24.06 14.44 -9.93
C THR A 152 -23.53 13.26 -10.74
N ILE A 153 -24.39 12.52 -11.44
CA ILE A 153 -23.98 11.40 -12.31
C ILE A 153 -23.00 11.88 -13.40
N LYS A 154 -23.27 13.04 -14.01
CA LYS A 154 -22.38 13.66 -15.01
C LYS A 154 -21.09 14.20 -14.40
N GLU A 155 -21.15 14.89 -13.26
CA GLU A 155 -19.97 15.46 -12.57
C GLU A 155 -19.01 14.38 -12.05
N PHE A 156 -19.53 13.21 -11.69
CA PHE A 156 -18.76 12.05 -11.31
C PHE A 156 -18.38 11.15 -12.48
N GLU A 157 -18.77 11.55 -13.70
CA GLU A 157 -18.34 10.89 -14.92
C GLU A 157 -18.70 9.40 -14.94
N VAL A 158 -19.81 9.06 -14.29
CA VAL A 158 -20.29 7.70 -14.10
C VAL A 158 -20.64 7.10 -15.46
N GLY A 159 -20.26 5.85 -15.68
CA GLY A 159 -20.54 5.12 -16.90
C GLY A 159 -21.25 3.79 -16.64
N TYR A 160 -21.45 3.03 -17.72
CA TYR A 160 -21.96 1.66 -17.68
C TYR A 160 -21.19 0.76 -18.61
N SER A 161 -20.74 -0.38 -18.10
CA SER A 161 -20.28 -1.49 -18.93
C SER A 161 -21.44 -2.44 -19.19
N MET A 162 -21.76 -2.64 -20.47
CA MET A 162 -22.84 -3.54 -20.90
C MET A 162 -22.60 -4.97 -20.42
N ASP A 163 -23.68 -5.73 -20.30
CA ASP A 163 -23.58 -7.15 -19.97
C ASP A 163 -23.24 -8.01 -21.20
N LEU A 164 -22.05 -7.77 -21.77
CA LEU A 164 -21.53 -8.46 -22.96
C LEU A 164 -20.07 -8.85 -22.73
N TRP A 165 -19.60 -9.86 -23.46
CA TRP A 165 -18.28 -10.45 -23.22
C TRP A 165 -17.10 -9.62 -23.72
N ASP A 166 -17.23 -8.89 -24.82
CA ASP A 166 -16.10 -8.32 -25.55
C ASP A 166 -16.42 -6.96 -26.16
N ASN A 167 -17.46 -6.29 -25.67
CA ASN A 167 -18.03 -5.11 -26.28
C ASN A 167 -17.09 -3.89 -26.17
N PHE A 168 -16.52 -3.64 -24.99
CA PHE A 168 -15.48 -2.62 -24.82
C PHE A 168 -14.18 -3.01 -25.56
N THR A 169 -13.79 -4.27 -25.43
CA THR A 169 -12.58 -4.80 -26.06
C THR A 169 -12.60 -4.63 -27.58
N ASN A 170 -13.72 -4.97 -28.24
CA ASN A 170 -13.93 -4.77 -29.67
C ASN A 170 -13.92 -3.28 -30.06
N PHE A 171 -14.48 -2.40 -29.22
CA PHE A 171 -14.45 -0.95 -29.44
C PHE A 171 -13.03 -0.37 -29.44
N ILE A 172 -12.18 -0.84 -28.52
CA ILE A 172 -10.77 -0.40 -28.41
C ILE A 172 -9.90 -1.04 -29.49
N LEU A 173 -10.10 -2.31 -29.83
CA LEU A 173 -9.36 -2.98 -30.90
C LEU A 173 -9.53 -2.26 -32.25
N LYS A 174 -10.75 -1.82 -32.57
CA LYS A 174 -11.03 -1.01 -33.78
C LYS A 174 -10.32 0.34 -33.80
N ARG A 175 -9.73 0.79 -32.69
CA ARG A 175 -8.93 2.03 -32.57
C ARG A 175 -7.43 1.79 -32.61
N GLY A 176 -6.99 0.57 -32.95
CA GLY A 176 -5.58 0.26 -33.20
C GLY A 176 -4.75 -0.03 -31.94
N TYR A 177 -5.40 -0.40 -30.84
CA TYR A 177 -4.72 -0.93 -29.64
C TYR A 177 -4.62 -2.46 -29.72
N LYS A 178 -3.53 -3.01 -29.21
CA LYS A 178 -3.23 -4.44 -29.22
C LYS A 178 -3.79 -5.13 -27.98
N ASN A 179 -4.07 -6.42 -28.06
CA ASN A 179 -4.63 -7.21 -26.95
C ASN A 179 -3.83 -7.06 -25.64
N LYS A 180 -2.49 -7.10 -25.71
CA LYS A 180 -1.60 -6.89 -24.55
C LYS A 180 -1.73 -5.50 -23.93
N GLU A 181 -1.90 -4.44 -24.74
CA GLU A 181 -2.10 -3.07 -24.22
C GLU A 181 -3.44 -2.96 -23.48
N ILE A 182 -4.50 -3.58 -24.03
CA ILE A 182 -5.84 -3.58 -23.44
C ILE A 182 -5.86 -4.41 -22.15
N ALA A 183 -5.25 -5.60 -22.15
CA ALA A 183 -5.12 -6.43 -20.95
C ALA A 183 -4.28 -5.71 -19.86
N GLY A 184 -3.19 -5.05 -20.25
CA GLY A 184 -2.33 -4.28 -19.36
C GLY A 184 -3.01 -3.06 -18.70
N SER A 185 -4.08 -2.53 -19.30
CA SER A 185 -4.93 -1.51 -18.65
C SER A 185 -5.78 -2.07 -17.51
N GLY A 186 -5.86 -3.40 -17.39
CA GLY A 186 -6.73 -4.08 -16.44
C GLY A 186 -8.20 -4.08 -16.86
N LEU A 187 -8.57 -3.50 -18.01
CA LEU A 187 -9.96 -3.47 -18.49
C LEU A 187 -10.40 -4.74 -19.23
N ALA A 188 -9.45 -5.56 -19.69
CA ALA A 188 -9.70 -6.86 -20.31
C ALA A 188 -8.95 -8.00 -19.59
N ILE A 189 -9.45 -9.21 -19.71
CA ILE A 189 -8.85 -10.45 -19.19
C ILE A 189 -8.40 -11.29 -20.37
N GLU A 190 -7.18 -11.82 -20.31
CA GLU A 190 -6.72 -12.82 -21.29
C GLU A 190 -7.41 -14.17 -21.07
N SER A 191 -7.85 -14.78 -22.15
CA SER A 191 -8.54 -16.07 -22.13
C SER A 191 -7.56 -17.19 -21.87
N THR A 192 -7.82 -17.99 -20.83
CA THR A 192 -7.10 -19.24 -20.56
C THR A 192 -7.46 -20.35 -21.54
N LYS A 193 -8.58 -20.22 -22.28
CA LYS A 193 -9.08 -21.22 -23.22
C LYS A 193 -8.58 -21.03 -24.66
N LYS A 194 -8.26 -19.79 -25.04
CA LYS A 194 -7.82 -19.45 -26.39
C LYS A 194 -6.69 -18.44 -26.30
N GLN A 195 -5.48 -18.88 -26.64
CA GLN A 195 -4.28 -18.05 -26.59
C GLN A 195 -4.46 -16.77 -27.42
N GLY A 196 -4.12 -15.63 -26.82
CA GLY A 196 -4.23 -14.32 -27.45
C GLY A 196 -5.66 -13.74 -27.52
N ALA A 197 -6.72 -14.47 -27.14
CA ALA A 197 -8.06 -13.89 -27.04
C ALA A 197 -8.22 -13.13 -25.71
N ILE A 198 -8.94 -12.01 -25.75
CA ILE A 198 -9.25 -11.19 -24.57
C ILE A 198 -10.74 -10.91 -24.48
N TYR A 199 -11.24 -10.66 -23.27
CA TYR A 199 -12.64 -10.32 -23.01
C TYR A 199 -12.77 -9.27 -21.91
N ASP A 200 -13.88 -8.53 -21.89
CA ASP A 200 -14.16 -7.44 -20.97
C ASP A 200 -14.13 -7.92 -19.52
N ARG A 201 -13.39 -7.22 -18.66
CA ARG A 201 -13.38 -7.48 -17.21
C ARG A 201 -14.68 -7.08 -16.55
N PHE A 202 -15.11 -5.85 -16.84
CA PHE A 202 -16.31 -5.25 -16.29
C PHE A 202 -17.46 -5.56 -17.22
N ARG A 203 -18.53 -6.18 -16.70
CA ARG A 203 -19.69 -6.60 -17.49
C ARG A 203 -20.96 -6.44 -16.66
N GLY A 204 -21.93 -5.70 -17.16
CA GLY A 204 -23.18 -5.40 -16.45
C GLY A 204 -22.96 -4.55 -15.19
N ARG A 205 -22.05 -3.57 -15.25
CA ARG A 205 -21.61 -2.81 -14.08
C ARG A 205 -21.69 -1.31 -14.29
N ILE A 206 -22.17 -0.58 -13.28
CA ILE A 206 -21.99 0.86 -13.17
C ILE A 206 -20.51 1.12 -12.93
N MET A 207 -19.94 2.01 -13.72
CA MET A 207 -18.51 2.30 -13.79
C MET A 207 -18.22 3.63 -13.12
N PHE A 208 -17.31 3.63 -12.16
CA PHE A 208 -16.81 4.81 -11.46
C PHE A 208 -15.36 5.03 -11.90
N PRO A 209 -15.04 6.07 -12.69
CA PRO A 209 -13.67 6.33 -13.11
C PRO A 209 -12.80 6.67 -11.90
N ILE A 210 -11.64 6.04 -11.79
CA ILE A 210 -10.62 6.34 -10.79
C ILE A 210 -9.55 7.17 -11.47
N GLU A 211 -9.25 8.32 -10.88
CA GLU A 211 -8.29 9.28 -11.40
C GLU A 211 -7.09 9.37 -10.46
N ASP A 212 -5.94 9.72 -11.03
CA ASP A 212 -4.77 10.11 -10.25
C ASP A 212 -4.97 11.48 -9.57
N ILE A 213 -3.95 11.98 -8.88
CA ILE A 213 -4.00 13.25 -8.15
C ILE A 213 -4.17 14.48 -9.07
N VAL A 214 -3.85 14.32 -10.36
CA VAL A 214 -3.89 15.37 -11.37
C VAL A 214 -5.11 15.30 -12.29
N GLY A 215 -5.93 14.26 -12.16
CA GLY A 215 -7.22 14.10 -12.83
C GLY A 215 -7.18 13.18 -14.06
N LYS A 216 -6.09 12.44 -14.30
CA LYS A 216 -6.06 11.47 -15.41
C LYS A 216 -6.71 10.15 -14.98
N PRO A 217 -7.55 9.54 -15.82
CA PRO A 217 -8.15 8.25 -15.52
C PRO A 217 -7.08 7.15 -15.60
N ILE A 218 -7.02 6.36 -14.53
CA ILE A 218 -6.02 5.29 -14.34
C ILE A 218 -6.66 3.92 -14.13
N GLY A 219 -7.96 3.89 -13.84
CA GLY A 219 -8.71 2.66 -13.66
C GLY A 219 -10.17 2.95 -13.35
N PHE A 220 -10.89 1.92 -12.92
CA PHE A 220 -12.32 2.00 -12.63
C PHE A 220 -12.70 1.14 -11.43
N GLY A 221 -13.67 1.63 -10.67
CA GLY A 221 -14.54 0.82 -9.82
C GLY A 221 -15.77 0.38 -10.61
N GLY A 222 -16.26 -0.83 -10.35
CA GLY A 222 -17.39 -1.41 -11.06
C GLY A 222 -18.40 -2.03 -10.11
N ARG A 223 -19.62 -1.50 -10.07
CA ARG A 223 -20.71 -2.01 -9.23
C ARG A 223 -21.71 -2.82 -10.04
N ILE A 224 -22.04 -4.03 -9.60
CA ILE A 224 -23.08 -4.85 -10.23
C ILE A 224 -24.48 -4.35 -9.83
N ILE A 225 -25.44 -4.43 -10.74
CA ILE A 225 -26.83 -3.99 -10.51
C ILE A 225 -27.75 -5.19 -10.21
N SER A 226 -27.40 -6.38 -10.72
CA SER A 226 -28.15 -7.63 -10.55
C SER A 226 -27.19 -8.82 -10.44
N GLU A 227 -27.56 -9.84 -9.67
CA GLU A 227 -26.79 -11.08 -9.61
C GLU A 227 -26.73 -11.78 -10.97
N ARG A 228 -25.62 -12.46 -11.25
CA ARG A 228 -25.37 -13.12 -12.53
C ARG A 228 -25.08 -14.61 -12.32
N SER A 229 -25.40 -15.43 -13.31
CA SER A 229 -24.94 -16.82 -13.35
C SER A 229 -23.41 -16.81 -13.54
N GLY A 230 -22.65 -17.22 -12.53
CA GLY A 230 -21.19 -17.07 -12.57
C GLY A 230 -20.48 -17.33 -11.25
N THR A 231 -19.17 -17.06 -11.22
CA THR A 231 -18.34 -17.26 -10.03
C THR A 231 -18.62 -16.20 -8.97
N ALA A 232 -18.32 -16.49 -7.69
CA ALA A 232 -18.47 -15.52 -6.59
C ALA A 232 -17.76 -14.18 -6.87
N ARG A 233 -16.63 -14.21 -7.60
CA ARG A 233 -15.91 -13.00 -8.03
C ARG A 233 -16.66 -12.20 -9.09
N GLN A 234 -17.37 -12.86 -9.99
CA GLN A 234 -18.22 -12.20 -11.00
C GLN A 234 -19.47 -11.55 -10.36
N ASN A 235 -19.95 -12.13 -9.25
CA ASN A 235 -21.07 -11.61 -8.45
C ASN A 235 -20.65 -10.66 -7.32
N ALA A 236 -19.35 -10.37 -7.17
CA ALA A 236 -18.89 -9.40 -6.18
C ALA A 236 -19.56 -8.03 -6.40
N LYS A 237 -20.17 -7.48 -5.34
CA LYS A 237 -20.95 -6.23 -5.39
C LYS A 237 -20.13 -5.09 -6.01
N TYR A 238 -18.86 -4.98 -5.63
CA TYR A 238 -17.88 -4.07 -6.22
C TYR A 238 -16.61 -4.83 -6.63
N ILE A 239 -16.04 -4.43 -7.77
CA ILE A 239 -14.70 -4.83 -8.20
C ILE A 239 -13.94 -3.59 -8.67
N ASN A 240 -12.62 -3.60 -8.54
CA ASN A 240 -11.76 -2.53 -9.04
C ASN A 240 -10.84 -3.09 -10.13
N THR A 241 -10.32 -2.21 -10.98
CA THR A 241 -9.17 -2.51 -11.84
C THR A 241 -8.06 -3.20 -11.00
N PRO A 242 -7.40 -4.25 -11.50
CA PRO A 242 -6.22 -4.83 -10.84
C PRO A 242 -5.06 -3.82 -10.79
N GLU A 243 -3.97 -4.14 -10.11
CA GLU A 243 -2.75 -3.32 -10.20
C GLU A 243 -2.29 -3.22 -11.66
N THR A 244 -1.87 -2.03 -12.09
CA THR A 244 -1.32 -1.75 -13.43
C THR A 244 -0.15 -0.78 -13.31
N ARG A 245 0.56 -0.52 -14.42
CA ARG A 245 1.66 0.47 -14.44
C ARG A 245 1.20 1.91 -14.12
N VAL A 246 -0.09 2.22 -14.28
CA VAL A 246 -0.66 3.55 -14.00
C VAL A 246 -1.59 3.57 -12.77
N TYR A 247 -1.91 2.41 -12.20
CA TYR A 247 -2.87 2.31 -11.10
C TYR A 247 -2.40 1.35 -10.02
N SER A 248 -2.32 1.87 -8.80
CA SER A 248 -2.08 1.08 -7.61
C SER A 248 -3.08 1.39 -6.52
N LYS A 249 -3.79 0.36 -6.00
CA LYS A 249 -4.83 0.54 -4.98
C LYS A 249 -4.27 1.14 -3.70
N SER A 250 -3.05 0.76 -3.33
CA SER A 250 -2.39 1.20 -2.11
C SER A 250 -1.88 2.64 -2.18
N LYS A 251 -1.81 3.26 -3.36
CA LYS A 251 -1.28 4.61 -3.56
C LYS A 251 -2.30 5.61 -4.13
N ASN A 252 -3.46 5.13 -4.57
CA ASN A 252 -4.50 5.99 -5.13
C ASN A 252 -5.68 6.14 -4.17
N ILE A 253 -6.35 7.28 -4.27
CA ILE A 253 -7.48 7.66 -3.41
C ILE A 253 -8.58 8.18 -4.33
N TYR A 254 -9.78 7.61 -4.18
CA TYR A 254 -10.89 8.01 -5.04
C TYR A 254 -11.26 9.48 -4.81
N ARG A 255 -11.43 10.23 -5.91
CA ARG A 255 -11.85 11.64 -5.95
C ARG A 255 -10.87 12.64 -5.31
N ILE A 256 -9.61 12.26 -5.08
CA ILE A 256 -8.62 13.17 -4.51
C ILE A 256 -8.37 14.41 -5.39
N HIS A 257 -8.37 14.26 -6.72
CA HIS A 257 -8.13 15.37 -7.65
C HIS A 257 -9.12 16.53 -7.42
N GLN A 258 -10.41 16.24 -7.30
CA GLN A 258 -11.46 17.22 -7.09
C GLN A 258 -11.54 17.66 -5.62
N ALA A 259 -11.24 16.76 -4.67
CA ALA A 259 -11.36 17.05 -3.25
C ALA A 259 -10.19 17.87 -2.67
N LYS A 260 -8.97 17.76 -3.21
CA LYS A 260 -7.74 18.32 -2.60
C LYS A 260 -7.81 19.81 -2.27
N ASN A 261 -8.40 20.62 -3.14
CA ASN A 261 -8.53 22.06 -2.89
C ASN A 261 -9.50 22.35 -1.74
N HIS A 262 -10.57 21.54 -1.61
CA HIS A 262 -11.50 21.63 -0.49
C HIS A 262 -10.89 21.08 0.80
N ILE A 263 -10.05 20.05 0.72
CA ILE A 263 -9.29 19.51 1.85
C ILE A 263 -8.36 20.60 2.41
N VAL A 264 -7.60 21.28 1.55
CA VAL A 264 -6.72 22.39 1.97
C VAL A 264 -7.53 23.55 2.54
N LYS A 265 -8.62 23.94 1.87
CA LYS A 265 -9.47 25.06 2.30
C LYS A 265 -10.11 24.82 3.67
N ASN A 266 -10.59 23.60 3.91
CA ASN A 266 -11.25 23.24 5.17
C ASN A 266 -10.26 22.81 6.25
N ASP A 267 -8.99 22.60 5.87
CA ASP A 267 -7.97 21.92 6.68
C ASP A 267 -8.49 20.60 7.29
N GLU A 268 -9.20 19.81 6.49
CA GLU A 268 -9.82 18.56 6.92
C GLU A 268 -10.13 17.66 5.72
N VAL A 269 -9.86 16.37 5.84
CA VAL A 269 -10.29 15.33 4.88
C VAL A 269 -11.20 14.31 5.55
N LEU A 270 -12.32 13.99 4.89
CA LEU A 270 -13.21 12.91 5.30
C LEU A 270 -12.93 11.67 4.45
N ILE A 271 -12.63 10.55 5.08
CA ILE A 271 -12.38 9.27 4.40
C ILE A 271 -13.56 8.34 4.64
N VAL A 272 -14.23 7.93 3.56
CA VAL A 272 -15.31 6.93 3.55
C VAL A 272 -14.87 5.66 2.80
N GLU A 273 -15.69 4.62 2.79
CA GLU A 273 -15.32 3.32 2.18
C GLU A 273 -15.68 3.21 0.69
N GLY A 274 -16.78 3.83 0.27
CA GLY A 274 -17.37 3.57 -1.05
C GLY A 274 -17.40 4.76 -2.00
N TYR A 275 -17.44 4.45 -3.29
CA TYR A 275 -17.66 5.43 -4.37
C TYR A 275 -18.96 6.21 -4.18
N THR A 276 -20.04 5.49 -3.83
CA THR A 276 -21.37 6.08 -3.65
C THR A 276 -21.46 7.00 -2.43
N ASP A 277 -20.63 6.75 -1.42
CA ASP A 277 -20.56 7.57 -0.21
C ASP A 277 -19.95 8.93 -0.54
N VAL A 278 -18.84 8.93 -1.28
CA VAL A 278 -18.21 10.16 -1.79
C VAL A 278 -19.18 10.93 -2.68
N MET A 279 -19.87 10.24 -3.60
CA MET A 279 -20.88 10.87 -4.45
C MET A 279 -21.99 11.53 -3.66
N ALA A 280 -22.54 10.85 -2.65
CA ALA A 280 -23.63 11.38 -1.83
C ALA A 280 -23.19 12.60 -1.01
N LEU A 281 -21.98 12.53 -0.43
CA LEU A 281 -21.39 13.63 0.31
C LEU A 281 -21.14 14.84 -0.57
N HIS A 282 -20.55 14.66 -1.75
CA HIS A 282 -20.31 15.76 -2.70
C HIS A 282 -21.62 16.35 -3.22
N GLN A 283 -22.63 15.54 -3.50
CA GLN A 283 -23.97 16.02 -3.89
C GLN A 283 -24.60 16.89 -2.79
N SER A 284 -24.33 16.60 -1.51
CA SER A 284 -24.75 17.44 -0.37
C SER A 284 -23.85 18.67 -0.14
N GLY A 285 -22.82 18.86 -0.96
CA GLY A 285 -21.85 19.95 -0.85
C GLY A 285 -20.79 19.74 0.23
N ILE A 286 -20.47 18.49 0.58
CA ILE A 286 -19.32 18.11 1.40
C ILE A 286 -18.23 17.62 0.43
N LEU A 287 -17.41 18.56 -0.04
CA LEU A 287 -16.51 18.37 -1.18
C LEU A 287 -15.10 17.90 -0.78
N ASN A 288 -14.79 17.86 0.52
CA ASN A 288 -13.53 17.35 1.07
C ASN A 288 -13.58 15.85 1.43
N ALA A 289 -14.57 15.12 0.91
CA ALA A 289 -14.70 13.68 1.10
C ALA A 289 -13.97 12.88 -0.01
N VAL A 290 -13.30 11.80 0.39
CA VAL A 290 -12.57 10.86 -0.48
C VAL A 290 -12.81 9.42 -0.01
N ALA A 291 -12.51 8.41 -0.84
CA ALA A 291 -12.64 7.01 -0.45
C ALA A 291 -11.37 6.18 -0.65
N SER A 292 -11.20 5.19 0.24
CA SER A 292 -10.24 4.12 0.00
C SER A 292 -10.79 3.18 -1.08
N LEU A 293 -9.92 2.67 -1.95
CA LEU A 293 -10.32 1.90 -3.14
C LEU A 293 -10.63 0.43 -2.82
N GLY A 294 -11.54 0.19 -1.86
CA GLY A 294 -11.97 -1.15 -1.43
C GLY A 294 -10.91 -1.92 -0.65
N THR A 295 -9.98 -1.21 -0.01
CA THR A 295 -8.96 -1.76 0.89
C THR A 295 -8.96 -0.96 2.19
N ALA A 296 -8.39 -1.51 3.26
CA ALA A 296 -8.07 -0.68 4.40
C ALA A 296 -7.13 0.46 3.96
N LEU A 297 -7.25 1.59 4.66
CA LEU A 297 -6.41 2.76 4.44
C LEU A 297 -4.93 2.38 4.60
N THR A 298 -4.10 2.74 3.63
CA THR A 298 -2.67 2.41 3.62
C THR A 298 -1.82 3.57 4.13
N SER A 299 -0.58 3.27 4.53
CA SER A 299 0.42 4.27 4.91
C SER A 299 0.72 5.25 3.76
N GLU A 300 0.80 4.76 2.52
CA GLU A 300 1.03 5.60 1.33
C GLU A 300 -0.15 6.54 1.06
N GLN A 301 -1.40 6.07 1.20
CA GLN A 301 -2.57 6.94 1.10
C GLN A 301 -2.56 8.02 2.18
N ILE A 302 -2.20 7.67 3.42
CA ILE A 302 -2.07 8.63 4.52
C ILE A 302 -0.97 9.65 4.25
N LYS A 303 0.19 9.23 3.72
CA LYS A 303 1.26 10.15 3.32
C LYS A 303 0.80 11.13 2.24
N ILE A 304 0.06 10.66 1.24
CA ILE A 304 -0.50 11.52 0.17
C ILE A 304 -1.48 12.54 0.76
N LEU A 305 -2.42 12.12 1.61
CA LEU A 305 -3.37 13.03 2.26
C LEU A 305 -2.66 14.02 3.20
N GLY A 306 -1.62 13.57 3.88
CA GLY A 306 -0.79 14.35 4.80
C GLY A 306 -0.05 15.52 4.14
N ARG A 307 0.00 15.59 2.80
CA ARG A 307 0.50 16.71 2.00
C ARG A 307 -0.51 17.87 1.91
N PHE A 308 -1.80 17.58 2.13
CA PHE A 308 -2.89 18.56 2.01
C PHE A 308 -3.42 19.03 3.35
N THR A 309 -3.53 18.14 4.33
CA THR A 309 -3.99 18.48 5.69
C THR A 309 -3.39 17.53 6.72
N LYS A 310 -3.38 17.96 7.98
CA LYS A 310 -3.09 17.11 9.13
C LYS A 310 -4.34 16.54 9.80
N ASN A 311 -5.53 17.06 9.50
CA ASN A 311 -6.78 16.61 10.13
C ASN A 311 -7.50 15.61 9.23
N ILE A 312 -7.54 14.36 9.69
CA ILE A 312 -8.15 13.24 8.97
C ILE A 312 -9.31 12.71 9.80
N ILE A 313 -10.49 12.59 9.20
CA ILE A 313 -11.65 11.99 9.86
C ILE A 313 -12.05 10.75 9.08
N LEU A 314 -11.96 9.59 9.73
CA LEU A 314 -12.46 8.32 9.20
C LEU A 314 -13.95 8.24 9.52
N VAL A 315 -14.78 8.11 8.50
CA VAL A 315 -16.23 8.01 8.64
C VAL A 315 -16.62 6.55 8.38
N PHE A 316 -17.02 5.85 9.43
CA PHE A 316 -17.34 4.43 9.34
C PHE A 316 -18.84 4.18 9.31
N ASP A 317 -19.17 3.14 8.55
CA ASP A 317 -20.43 2.43 8.71
C ASP A 317 -20.49 1.88 10.14
N SER A 318 -21.68 1.88 10.70
CA SER A 318 -21.95 1.45 12.08
C SER A 318 -21.76 -0.06 12.36
N ASP A 319 -21.21 -0.83 11.40
CA ASP A 319 -21.09 -2.27 11.53
C ASP A 319 -19.72 -2.71 12.10
N GLN A 320 -19.67 -3.94 12.62
CA GLN A 320 -18.46 -4.51 13.22
C GLN A 320 -17.32 -4.67 12.20
N ALA A 321 -17.65 -4.74 10.90
CA ALA A 321 -16.67 -4.88 9.83
C ALA A 321 -15.91 -3.56 9.60
N GLY A 322 -16.60 -2.43 9.58
CA GLY A 322 -16.03 -1.08 9.51
C GLY A 322 -15.09 -0.82 10.69
N ILE A 323 -15.55 -1.08 11.92
CA ILE A 323 -14.74 -0.95 13.15
C ILE A 323 -13.48 -1.84 13.09
N ASN A 324 -13.61 -3.10 12.67
CA ASN A 324 -12.47 -4.01 12.55
C ASN A 324 -11.52 -3.60 11.41
N ALA A 325 -12.02 -2.98 10.34
CA ALA A 325 -11.19 -2.44 9.26
C ALA A 325 -10.40 -1.21 9.72
N SER A 326 -10.94 -0.37 10.61
CA SER A 326 -10.24 0.73 11.27
C SER A 326 -9.06 0.23 12.09
N LEU A 327 -9.30 -0.77 12.94
CA LEU A 327 -8.26 -1.37 13.78
C LEU A 327 -7.17 -2.03 12.92
N LYS A 328 -7.54 -2.67 11.81
CA LYS A 328 -6.59 -3.17 10.81
C LYS A 328 -5.84 -2.07 10.06
N GLY A 329 -6.45 -0.90 9.86
CA GLY A 329 -5.78 0.28 9.30
C GLY A 329 -4.70 0.80 10.25
N ILE A 330 -5.03 0.90 11.55
CA ILE A 330 -4.08 1.23 12.63
C ILE A 330 -2.97 0.16 12.73
N GLU A 331 -3.31 -1.13 12.60
CA GLU A 331 -2.34 -2.24 12.61
C GLU A 331 -1.44 -2.24 11.37
N ARG A 332 -1.98 -1.97 10.17
CA ARG A 332 -1.17 -1.81 8.94
C ARG A 332 -0.24 -0.61 9.00
N LEU A 333 -0.58 0.41 9.78
CA LEU A 333 0.33 1.51 10.08
C LEU A 333 1.51 1.07 10.96
N ARG A 334 1.39 -0.07 11.67
CA ARG A 334 2.50 -0.78 12.33
C ARG A 334 3.30 -1.67 11.37
N GLU A 335 2.69 -2.32 10.38
CA GLU A 335 3.41 -3.27 9.52
C GLU A 335 4.45 -2.59 8.60
N TYR A 336 4.27 -1.30 8.29
CA TYR A 336 5.15 -0.55 7.39
C TYR A 336 6.21 0.32 8.08
N ASN A 337 6.13 0.49 9.40
CA ASN A 337 7.18 1.13 10.20
C ASN A 337 7.30 0.35 11.49
N GLU A 338 8.51 -0.01 11.91
CA GLU A 338 8.74 -0.71 13.18
C GLU A 338 8.22 0.05 14.42
N ARG A 339 7.63 1.24 14.29
CA ARG A 339 6.93 2.00 15.33
C ARG A 339 5.80 2.83 14.69
N LEU A 340 4.78 3.23 15.46
CA LEU A 340 3.67 4.12 15.06
C LEU A 340 4.13 5.56 14.69
N ASP A 341 5.35 5.71 14.21
CA ASP A 341 6.08 6.96 14.03
C ASP A 341 5.47 7.82 12.92
N LEU A 342 4.79 7.25 11.92
CA LEU A 342 4.06 8.07 10.95
C LEU A 342 2.98 8.95 11.59
N TYR A 343 2.28 8.49 12.63
CA TYR A 343 1.26 9.31 13.31
C TYR A 343 1.88 10.50 14.05
N PHE A 344 2.99 10.27 14.75
CA PHE A 344 3.60 11.24 15.66
C PHE A 344 4.66 12.12 15.00
N GLU A 345 5.44 11.59 14.05
CA GLU A 345 6.45 12.35 13.32
C GLU A 345 5.83 13.31 12.29
N SER A 346 4.67 12.96 11.72
CA SER A 346 3.97 13.81 10.76
C SER A 346 2.83 14.65 11.36
N ASN A 347 2.65 14.59 12.69
CA ASN A 347 1.70 15.36 13.49
C ASN A 347 0.24 15.27 12.97
N LEU A 348 -0.20 14.06 12.62
CA LEU A 348 -1.55 13.82 12.08
C LEU A 348 -2.58 13.75 13.21
N ASN A 349 -3.65 14.53 13.07
CA ASN A 349 -4.82 14.49 13.92
C ASN A 349 -5.88 13.58 13.28
N ILE A 350 -5.91 12.30 13.67
CA ILE A 350 -6.87 11.34 13.15
C ILE A 350 -8.03 11.14 14.11
N LYS A 351 -9.24 11.33 13.60
CA LYS A 351 -10.49 11.11 14.33
C LYS A 351 -11.36 10.06 13.63
N VAL A 352 -12.32 9.53 14.39
CA VAL A 352 -13.32 8.56 13.94
C VAL A 352 -14.71 9.11 14.18
N ALA A 353 -15.52 9.15 13.13
CA ALA A 353 -16.95 9.39 13.19
C ALA A 353 -17.69 8.09 12.87
N VAL A 354 -18.37 7.52 13.87
CA VAL A 354 -19.20 6.31 13.69
C VAL A 354 -20.64 6.73 13.40
N LEU A 355 -21.28 6.33 12.31
CA LEU A 355 -22.66 6.74 12.03
C LEU A 355 -23.69 5.98 12.90
N GLU A 356 -24.96 6.41 12.85
CA GLU A 356 -26.08 5.69 13.48
C GLU A 356 -26.17 4.23 12.97
N LYS A 357 -26.58 3.30 13.85
CA LYS A 357 -26.67 1.87 13.52
C LYS A 357 -27.54 1.63 12.27
N GLY A 358 -26.99 0.90 11.31
CA GLY A 358 -27.63 0.52 10.05
C GLY A 358 -27.47 1.53 8.91
N TYR A 359 -26.67 2.58 9.08
CA TYR A 359 -26.41 3.56 8.02
C TYR A 359 -24.96 3.52 7.51
N ASP A 360 -24.82 3.52 6.18
CA ASP A 360 -23.62 3.98 5.48
C ASP A 360 -23.68 5.52 5.27
N PRO A 361 -22.58 6.22 4.90
CA PRO A 361 -22.62 7.67 4.70
C PRO A 361 -23.62 8.13 3.64
N ALA A 362 -23.80 7.36 2.56
CA ALA A 362 -24.75 7.71 1.51
C ALA A 362 -26.21 7.68 2.02
N GLU A 363 -26.60 6.61 2.72
CA GLU A 363 -27.90 6.44 3.32
C GLU A 363 -28.14 7.42 4.47
N PHE A 364 -27.12 7.69 5.28
CA PHE A 364 -27.21 8.66 6.36
C PHE A 364 -27.49 10.05 5.81
N ILE A 365 -26.71 10.52 4.83
CA ILE A 365 -26.93 11.83 4.20
C ILE A 365 -28.31 11.91 3.57
N LEU A 366 -28.74 10.85 2.87
CA LEU A 366 -30.04 10.82 2.21
C LEU A 366 -31.20 10.91 3.20
N LYS A 367 -31.12 10.26 4.37
CA LYS A 367 -32.22 10.17 5.34
C LYS A 367 -32.17 11.20 6.47
N ARG A 368 -30.97 11.67 6.87
CA ARG A 368 -30.75 12.58 8.00
C ARG A 368 -30.27 13.98 7.59
N GLY A 369 -29.81 14.13 6.35
CA GLY A 369 -29.34 15.40 5.80
C GLY A 369 -27.95 15.84 6.27
N LYS A 370 -27.46 16.89 5.61
CA LYS A 370 -26.11 17.45 5.80
C LYS A 370 -25.84 17.93 7.23
N GLU A 371 -26.81 18.59 7.85
CA GLU A 371 -26.63 19.18 9.19
C GLU A 371 -26.38 18.11 10.25
N SER A 372 -27.18 17.03 10.22
CA SER A 372 -27.01 15.87 11.09
C SER A 372 -25.65 15.20 10.88
N PHE A 373 -25.22 15.08 9.63
CA PHE A 373 -23.91 14.51 9.30
C PHE A 373 -22.77 15.37 9.86
N ASN A 374 -22.81 16.68 9.63
CA ASN A 374 -21.82 17.62 10.18
C ASN A 374 -21.79 17.61 11.70
N LYS A 375 -22.95 17.48 12.37
CA LYS A 375 -23.01 17.29 13.83
C LYS A 375 -22.24 16.04 14.25
N ARG A 376 -22.37 14.95 13.49
CA ARG A 376 -21.64 13.71 13.78
C ARG A 376 -20.14 13.85 13.54
N ILE A 377 -19.72 14.53 12.48
CA ILE A 377 -18.30 14.84 12.23
C ILE A 377 -17.70 15.69 13.35
N LYS A 378 -18.42 16.69 13.87
CA LYS A 378 -17.96 17.48 15.03
C LYS A 378 -17.79 16.65 16.30
N GLN A 379 -18.55 15.58 16.45
CA GLN A 379 -18.47 14.63 17.55
C GLN A 379 -17.45 13.51 17.31
N ALA A 380 -16.68 13.57 16.22
CA ALA A 380 -15.69 12.55 15.91
C ALA A 380 -14.64 12.47 17.03
N GLN A 381 -14.38 11.25 17.47
CA GLN A 381 -13.49 10.95 18.59
C GLN A 381 -12.05 10.76 18.10
N ASN A 382 -11.05 11.08 18.92
CA ASN A 382 -9.67 10.75 18.59
C ASN A 382 -9.50 9.23 18.39
N ILE A 383 -8.69 8.83 17.40
CA ILE A 383 -8.48 7.42 17.07
C ILE A 383 -7.97 6.58 18.25
N ILE A 384 -7.17 7.17 19.15
CA ILE A 384 -6.65 6.48 20.34
C ILE A 384 -7.77 6.22 21.33
N ASP A 385 -8.54 7.27 21.66
CA ASP A 385 -9.69 7.15 22.57
C ASP A 385 -10.74 6.17 22.01
N PHE A 386 -11.03 6.24 20.71
CA PHE A 386 -11.90 5.29 20.03
C PHE A 386 -11.38 3.85 20.14
N THR A 387 -10.07 3.63 19.97
CA THR A 387 -9.48 2.29 20.10
C THR A 387 -9.59 1.76 21.52
N ILE A 388 -9.38 2.62 22.53
CA ILE A 388 -9.54 2.28 23.95
C ILE A 388 -10.98 1.84 24.22
N ASP A 389 -11.98 2.61 23.73
CA ASP A 389 -13.40 2.28 23.87
C ASP A 389 -13.71 0.90 23.30
N ILE A 390 -13.26 0.63 22.07
CA ILE A 390 -13.50 -0.65 21.41
C ILE A 390 -12.84 -1.84 22.13
N ILE A 391 -11.65 -1.66 22.72
CA ILE A 391 -11.01 -2.72 23.50
C ILE A 391 -11.78 -2.97 24.80
N LEU A 392 -12.23 -1.92 25.48
CA LEU A 392 -13.01 -2.04 26.71
C LEU A 392 -14.36 -2.71 26.47
N GLU A 393 -15.06 -2.39 25.38
CA GLU A 393 -16.36 -3.00 25.01
C GLU A 393 -16.27 -4.51 24.70
N LYS A 394 -15.08 -5.04 24.37
CA LYS A 394 -14.89 -6.47 24.09
C LYS A 394 -14.83 -7.33 25.34
N HIS A 395 -14.59 -6.73 26.50
CA HIS A 395 -14.38 -7.45 27.75
C HIS A 395 -15.45 -7.08 28.76
N ASP A 396 -15.92 -8.06 29.53
CA ASP A 396 -16.73 -7.78 30.71
C ASP A 396 -15.85 -7.22 31.83
N THR A 397 -15.64 -5.91 31.80
CA THR A 397 -14.85 -5.18 32.80
C THR A 397 -15.53 -5.09 34.17
N GLY A 398 -16.73 -5.65 34.34
CA GLY A 398 -17.39 -5.81 35.63
C GLY A 398 -16.75 -6.87 36.52
N ASN A 399 -16.01 -7.83 35.95
CA ASN A 399 -15.36 -8.91 36.68
C ASN A 399 -13.82 -8.87 36.57
N LEU A 400 -13.12 -9.56 37.49
CA LEU A 400 -11.65 -9.56 37.55
C LEU A 400 -10.99 -10.09 36.27
N SER A 401 -11.52 -11.18 35.70
CA SER A 401 -10.97 -11.82 34.50
C SER A 401 -11.05 -10.89 33.28
N GLY A 402 -12.18 -10.22 33.08
CA GLY A 402 -12.35 -9.25 32.01
C GLY A 402 -11.50 -8.00 32.20
N LYS A 403 -11.35 -7.50 33.44
CA LYS A 403 -10.41 -6.40 33.74
C LYS A 403 -8.96 -6.75 33.42
N LEU A 404 -8.52 -7.97 33.76
CA LEU A 404 -7.17 -8.44 33.45
C LEU A 404 -6.96 -8.53 31.94
N LYS A 405 -7.89 -9.15 31.20
CA LYS A 405 -7.82 -9.24 29.73
C LYS A 405 -7.84 -7.86 29.05
N ALA A 406 -8.73 -6.97 29.49
CA ALA A 406 -8.79 -5.60 28.97
C ALA A 406 -7.50 -4.83 29.23
N SER A 407 -6.94 -4.92 30.46
CA SER A 407 -5.66 -4.30 30.80
C SER A 407 -4.53 -4.83 29.93
N ASP A 408 -4.49 -6.16 29.73
CA ASP A 408 -3.48 -6.84 28.93
C ASP A 408 -3.45 -6.34 27.47
N ASP A 409 -4.63 -6.17 26.89
CA ASP A 409 -4.85 -5.69 25.51
C ASP A 409 -4.57 -4.20 25.36
N LEU A 410 -5.06 -3.38 26.30
CA LEU A 410 -4.84 -1.95 26.31
C LEU A 410 -3.35 -1.63 26.47
N ILE A 411 -2.64 -2.33 27.37
CA ILE A 411 -1.20 -2.18 27.53
C ILE A 411 -0.46 -2.54 26.24
N ARG A 412 -0.83 -3.64 25.56
CA ARG A 412 -0.25 -4.00 24.25
C ARG A 412 -0.49 -2.92 23.20
N PHE A 413 -1.65 -2.28 23.22
CA PHE A 413 -1.95 -1.18 22.31
C PHE A 413 -1.10 0.06 22.64
N ILE A 414 -1.11 0.53 23.89
CA ILE A 414 -0.37 1.73 24.34
C ILE A 414 1.14 1.58 24.17
N ALA A 415 1.67 0.38 24.42
CA ALA A 415 3.11 0.10 24.27
C ALA A 415 3.62 0.41 22.87
N THR A 416 2.75 0.45 21.86
CA THR A 416 3.13 0.78 20.48
C THR A 416 3.08 2.25 20.13
N LEU A 417 2.50 3.08 20.98
CA LEU A 417 2.55 4.53 20.81
C LEU A 417 3.99 5.00 21.13
N SER A 418 4.62 5.79 20.26
CA SER A 418 6.03 6.17 20.46
C SER A 418 6.23 7.30 21.47
N SER A 419 5.23 8.13 21.74
CA SER A 419 5.31 9.23 22.71
C SER A 419 5.02 8.76 24.14
N SER A 420 5.99 8.93 25.05
CA SER A 420 5.83 8.63 26.49
C SER A 420 4.73 9.46 27.15
N ILE A 421 4.57 10.72 26.75
CA ILE A 421 3.51 11.63 27.25
C ILE A 421 2.14 11.07 26.90
N ILE A 422 1.97 10.60 25.66
CA ILE A 422 0.69 10.02 25.20
C ILE A 422 0.44 8.67 25.89
N GLN A 423 1.49 7.87 26.08
CA GLN A 423 1.39 6.62 26.85
C GLN A 423 0.89 6.90 28.27
N GLU A 424 1.48 7.88 28.96
CA GLU A 424 1.11 8.26 30.33
C GLU A 424 -0.34 8.75 30.41
N GLU A 425 -0.75 9.64 29.51
CA GLU A 425 -2.14 10.14 29.45
C GLU A 425 -3.14 9.01 29.17
N CYS A 426 -2.81 8.07 28.28
CA CYS A 426 -3.66 6.90 28.03
C CYS A 426 -3.77 6.00 29.27
N ILE A 427 -2.65 5.75 29.96
CA ILE A 427 -2.64 4.93 31.18
C ILE A 427 -3.51 5.56 32.26
N LYS A 428 -3.42 6.88 32.46
CA LYS A 428 -4.27 7.63 33.38
C LYS A 428 -5.76 7.44 33.07
N LYS A 429 -6.15 7.62 31.79
CA LYS A 429 -7.53 7.39 31.34
C LYS A 429 -8.00 5.96 31.60
N ILE A 430 -7.17 4.96 31.30
CA ILE A 430 -7.52 3.55 31.45
C ILE A 430 -7.62 3.14 32.93
N ALA A 431 -6.70 3.62 33.77
CA ALA A 431 -6.73 3.39 35.21
C ALA A 431 -8.06 3.86 35.81
N GLN A 432 -8.53 5.04 35.41
CA GLN A 432 -9.83 5.58 35.83
C GLN A 432 -10.99 4.69 35.37
N ARG A 433 -11.01 4.26 34.10
CA ARG A 433 -12.13 3.46 33.55
C ARG A 433 -12.20 2.03 34.08
N LEU A 434 -11.05 1.43 34.40
CA LEU A 434 -10.98 0.09 34.97
C LEU A 434 -11.04 0.08 36.51
N ASN A 435 -11.00 1.27 37.14
CA ASN A 435 -10.85 1.44 38.58
C ASN A 435 -9.61 0.69 39.13
N LEU A 436 -8.46 0.96 38.52
CA LEU A 436 -7.15 0.40 38.87
C LEU A 436 -6.18 1.52 39.23
N LYS A 437 -5.12 1.20 39.96
CA LYS A 437 -4.04 2.17 40.24
C LYS A 437 -3.15 2.33 39.01
N GLU A 438 -2.87 3.58 38.63
CA GLU A 438 -2.02 3.93 37.47
C GLU A 438 -0.65 3.23 37.51
N ASN A 439 0.01 3.24 38.68
CA ASN A 439 1.33 2.61 38.86
C ASN A 439 1.35 1.13 38.50
N LEU A 440 0.27 0.39 38.74
CA LEU A 440 0.21 -1.05 38.40
C LEU A 440 0.19 -1.26 36.88
N LEU A 441 -0.53 -0.42 36.14
CA LEU A 441 -0.56 -0.48 34.68
C LEU A 441 0.78 -0.06 34.07
N LEU A 442 1.46 0.93 34.66
CA LEU A 442 2.81 1.34 34.26
C LEU A 442 3.83 0.21 34.47
N GLU A 443 3.77 -0.49 35.60
CA GLU A 443 4.63 -1.64 35.88
C GLU A 443 4.41 -2.78 34.89
N GLU A 444 3.16 -3.15 34.62
CA GLU A 444 2.82 -4.17 33.62
C GLU A 444 3.26 -3.78 32.20
N MET A 445 3.13 -2.51 31.82
CA MET A 445 3.65 -2.01 30.55
C MET A 445 5.18 -2.13 30.45
N ARG A 446 5.90 -1.84 31.53
CA ARG A 446 7.37 -1.98 31.58
C ARG A 446 7.80 -3.44 31.50
N LYS A 447 7.11 -4.36 32.20
CA LYS A 447 7.37 -5.80 32.11
C LYS A 447 7.20 -6.31 30.68
N LYS A 448 6.14 -5.89 29.99
CA LYS A 448 5.87 -6.30 28.60
C LYS A 448 6.85 -5.71 27.58
N LYS A 449 7.33 -4.48 27.76
CA LYS A 449 8.38 -3.90 26.88
C LYS A 449 9.71 -4.68 26.97
N ASN A 450 9.95 -5.40 28.07
CA ASN A 450 11.16 -6.17 28.31
C ASN A 450 11.05 -7.67 27.94
N MET A 451 9.90 -8.13 27.40
CA MET A 451 9.77 -9.49 26.85
C MET A 451 10.10 -9.51 25.36
N PRO A 452 10.83 -10.52 24.84
CA PRO A 452 11.10 -10.66 23.41
C PRO A 452 9.78 -10.82 22.63
N ASP A 453 9.67 -10.11 21.50
CA ASP A 453 8.47 -9.99 20.66
C ASP A 453 7.85 -11.36 20.34
N SER A 454 6.69 -11.66 20.95
CA SER A 454 5.81 -12.71 20.46
C SER A 454 5.04 -12.16 19.24
N LYS A 455 5.45 -12.60 18.05
CA LYS A 455 4.88 -12.23 16.73
C LYS A 455 3.45 -12.77 16.50
N GLU A 456 2.58 -12.76 17.51
CA GLU A 456 1.16 -13.09 17.33
C GLU A 456 0.31 -11.83 17.24
N SER A 457 -0.31 -11.61 16.07
CA SER A 457 -1.35 -10.59 15.90
C SER A 457 -2.55 -10.92 16.78
N TYR A 458 -2.93 -9.96 17.63
CA TYR A 458 -4.05 -10.01 18.57
C TYR A 458 -5.41 -10.34 17.90
N TRP A 459 -5.58 -10.08 16.60
CA TRP A 459 -6.86 -10.24 15.91
C TRP A 459 -7.11 -11.62 15.28
N ASP A 460 -6.12 -12.51 15.26
CA ASP A 460 -6.28 -13.86 14.70
C ASP A 460 -7.09 -14.81 15.57
N ARG A 461 -7.34 -14.47 16.85
CA ARG A 461 -8.09 -15.35 17.77
C ARG A 461 -9.61 -15.27 17.64
N SER A 462 -10.15 -14.40 16.77
CA SER A 462 -11.60 -14.14 16.66
C SER A 462 -12.26 -14.69 15.40
N LYS A 463 -11.73 -15.79 14.86
CA LYS A 463 -12.41 -16.61 13.85
C LYS A 463 -12.24 -18.09 14.17
N ASP A 464 -13.01 -18.56 15.14
CA ASP A 464 -13.31 -19.98 15.20
C ASP A 464 -14.83 -20.17 15.33
N SER A 465 -15.48 -20.13 14.17
CA SER A 465 -16.70 -20.88 13.87
C SER A 465 -17.01 -20.71 12.38
N GLY A 466 -16.63 -21.72 11.60
CA GLY A 466 -17.26 -22.05 10.32
C GLY A 466 -16.84 -21.23 9.11
N SER A 467 -15.72 -21.60 8.48
CA SER A 467 -15.70 -22.11 7.09
C SER A 467 -14.25 -22.24 6.62
N ASN A 468 -13.81 -23.47 6.41
CA ASN A 468 -12.53 -23.83 5.80
C ASN A 468 -12.39 -23.19 4.42
N THR A 469 -11.40 -22.32 4.23
CA THR A 469 -10.57 -22.24 3.02
C THR A 469 -9.26 -21.57 3.42
N GLU A 470 -8.23 -22.40 3.60
CA GLU A 470 -6.86 -21.99 3.85
C GLU A 470 -6.40 -21.02 2.77
N LYS A 471 -6.19 -19.75 3.15
CA LYS A 471 -5.22 -18.88 2.49
C LYS A 471 -4.06 -18.75 3.45
N GLU A 472 -3.02 -19.53 3.21
CA GLU A 472 -1.75 -19.49 3.93
C GLU A 472 -1.27 -18.03 4.04
N LYS A 473 -1.26 -17.51 5.26
CA LYS A 473 -0.55 -16.28 5.60
C LYS A 473 0.93 -16.60 5.56
N VAL A 474 1.58 -16.32 4.44
CA VAL A 474 3.04 -16.33 4.35
C VAL A 474 3.57 -15.23 5.28
N LEU A 475 4.25 -15.60 6.36
CA LEU A 475 4.94 -14.69 7.27
C LEU A 475 5.89 -13.75 6.49
N PRO A 476 6.10 -12.49 6.93
CA PRO A 476 6.96 -11.52 6.21
C PRO A 476 8.36 -12.06 5.86
N PHE A 477 8.93 -12.93 6.71
CA PHE A 477 10.24 -13.57 6.49
C PHE A 477 10.20 -14.69 5.44
N LYS A 478 9.15 -15.53 5.46
CA LYS A 478 8.96 -16.59 4.46
C LYS A 478 8.80 -16.00 3.05
N LYS A 479 8.22 -14.80 2.95
CA LYS A 479 8.11 -14.09 1.67
C LYS A 479 9.49 -13.77 1.08
N VAL A 480 10.47 -13.33 1.88
CA VAL A 480 11.83 -13.02 1.40
C VAL A 480 12.51 -14.28 0.86
N GLU A 481 12.37 -15.41 1.56
CA GLU A 481 12.87 -16.71 1.12
C GLU A 481 12.21 -17.16 -0.19
N ILE A 482 10.89 -16.98 -0.33
CA ILE A 482 10.16 -17.32 -1.56
C ILE A 482 10.60 -16.43 -2.73
N GLU A 483 10.82 -15.13 -2.53
CA GLU A 483 11.33 -14.24 -3.59
C GLU A 483 12.76 -14.61 -4.01
N ALA A 484 13.62 -15.01 -3.06
CA ALA A 484 14.94 -15.53 -3.39
C ALA A 484 14.85 -16.83 -4.21
N LEU A 485 13.99 -17.77 -3.82
CA LEU A 485 13.77 -19.02 -4.56
C LEU A 485 13.22 -18.76 -5.96
N LYS A 486 12.36 -17.75 -6.15
CA LYS A 486 11.89 -17.36 -7.49
C LYS A 486 13.04 -16.88 -8.38
N LEU A 487 13.96 -16.08 -7.86
CA LEU A 487 15.14 -15.63 -8.60
C LEU A 487 16.02 -16.81 -8.99
N ILE A 488 16.29 -17.71 -8.04
CA ILE A 488 17.12 -18.90 -8.25
C ILE A 488 16.49 -19.84 -9.28
N VAL A 489 15.20 -20.17 -9.13
CA VAL A 489 14.48 -21.06 -10.06
C VAL A 489 14.52 -20.54 -11.49
N ASN A 490 14.37 -19.23 -11.68
CA ASN A 490 14.26 -18.65 -13.01
C ASN A 490 15.61 -18.17 -13.58
N GLY A 491 16.70 -18.27 -12.82
CA GLY A 491 18.03 -17.84 -13.25
C GLY A 491 18.09 -16.33 -13.50
N LEU A 492 17.45 -15.56 -12.63
CA LEU A 492 17.24 -14.12 -12.80
C LEU A 492 18.26 -13.29 -12.01
N GLY A 493 18.74 -12.21 -12.64
CA GLY A 493 19.69 -11.25 -12.05
C GLY A 493 21.16 -11.66 -12.21
N THR A 494 22.07 -10.70 -12.11
CA THR A 494 23.53 -10.93 -12.23
C THR A 494 24.16 -11.55 -10.97
N ARG A 495 23.43 -11.59 -9.86
CA ARG A 495 23.90 -12.02 -8.54
C ARG A 495 23.51 -13.46 -8.18
N LEU A 496 23.16 -14.28 -9.17
CA LEU A 496 22.71 -15.67 -8.94
C LEU A 496 23.74 -16.50 -8.16
N ASP A 497 25.03 -16.34 -8.48
CA ASP A 497 26.12 -17.04 -7.79
C ASP A 497 26.15 -16.71 -6.28
N GLU A 498 25.88 -15.45 -5.90
CA GLU A 498 25.83 -15.05 -4.49
C GLU A 498 24.66 -15.69 -3.74
N PHE A 499 23.57 -16.03 -4.42
CA PHE A 499 22.47 -16.79 -3.83
C PHE A 499 22.81 -18.26 -3.67
N LEU A 500 23.56 -18.85 -4.61
CA LEU A 500 23.99 -20.25 -4.57
C LEU A 500 25.10 -20.51 -3.54
N ASP A 501 25.92 -19.49 -3.28
CA ASP A 501 26.93 -19.50 -2.21
C ASP A 501 26.31 -19.41 -0.80
N LEU A 502 25.00 -19.16 -0.69
CA LEU A 502 24.32 -19.23 0.60
C LEU A 502 24.28 -20.68 1.11
N GLY A 503 24.46 -20.87 2.41
CA GLY A 503 24.13 -22.14 3.04
C GLY A 503 22.60 -22.30 3.16
N SER A 504 22.11 -23.53 3.26
CA SER A 504 20.69 -23.77 3.53
C SER A 504 20.23 -23.21 4.89
N GLY A 505 21.17 -22.87 5.79
CA GLY A 505 20.89 -22.15 7.04
C GLY A 505 20.32 -20.73 6.89
N TYR A 506 20.35 -20.14 5.68
CA TYR A 506 19.68 -18.86 5.40
C TYR A 506 18.17 -19.01 5.11
N PHE A 507 17.67 -20.26 5.00
CA PHE A 507 16.27 -20.58 4.79
C PHE A 507 15.70 -21.22 6.06
N ARG A 508 14.77 -20.53 6.72
CA ARG A 508 14.24 -20.90 8.03
C ARG A 508 13.15 -21.96 7.93
N PHE A 509 12.34 -21.90 6.88
CA PHE A 509 11.20 -22.78 6.73
C PHE A 509 11.64 -24.07 6.04
N GLU A 510 11.17 -25.21 6.56
CA GLU A 510 11.64 -26.51 6.06
C GLU A 510 11.32 -26.70 4.57
N ASP A 511 10.19 -26.14 4.10
CA ASP A 511 9.76 -26.23 2.71
C ASP A 511 10.61 -25.36 1.77
N THR A 512 10.98 -24.14 2.18
CA THR A 512 11.88 -23.27 1.41
C THR A 512 13.31 -23.79 1.43
N LYS A 513 13.75 -24.34 2.55
CA LYS A 513 15.08 -24.92 2.74
C LYS A 513 15.30 -26.16 1.89
N GLU A 514 14.37 -27.12 1.93
CA GLU A 514 14.45 -28.32 1.09
C GLU A 514 14.46 -27.94 -0.40
N LEU A 515 13.65 -26.94 -0.76
CA LEU A 515 13.55 -26.45 -2.12
C LEU A 515 14.85 -25.77 -2.60
N TYR A 516 15.48 -24.97 -1.73
CA TYR A 516 16.81 -24.40 -1.98
C TYR A 516 17.87 -25.49 -2.19
N GLU A 517 17.96 -26.47 -1.29
CA GLU A 517 18.93 -27.56 -1.36
C GLU A 517 18.77 -28.39 -2.65
N ALA A 518 17.53 -28.63 -3.06
CA ALA A 518 17.23 -29.31 -4.31
C ALA A 518 17.69 -28.51 -5.55
N MET A 519 17.54 -27.18 -5.56
CA MET A 519 18.01 -26.33 -6.66
C MET A 519 19.53 -26.27 -6.74
N VAL A 520 20.20 -26.07 -5.61
CA VAL A 520 21.67 -26.01 -5.55
C VAL A 520 22.27 -27.32 -6.03
N LYS A 521 21.67 -28.46 -5.63
CA LYS A 521 22.09 -29.79 -6.09
C LYS A 521 21.95 -29.93 -7.61
N GLU A 522 20.80 -29.58 -8.18
CA GLU A 522 20.55 -29.68 -9.62
C GLU A 522 21.54 -28.81 -10.43
N ILE A 523 21.78 -27.57 -9.98
CA ILE A 523 22.74 -26.65 -10.63
C ILE A 523 24.17 -27.22 -10.53
N SER A 524 24.55 -27.72 -9.36
CA SER A 524 25.88 -28.30 -9.12
C SER A 524 26.11 -29.56 -9.96
N GLU A 525 25.10 -30.40 -10.14
CA GLU A 525 25.15 -31.60 -10.98
C GLU A 525 25.21 -31.27 -12.48
N ALA A 526 24.50 -30.23 -12.93
CA ALA A 526 24.64 -29.72 -14.29
C ALA A 526 26.06 -29.20 -14.55
N GLY A 527 26.63 -28.44 -13.61
CA GLY A 527 28.00 -27.93 -13.67
C GLY A 527 29.06 -29.03 -13.73
N LYS A 528 28.97 -30.05 -12.85
CA LYS A 528 29.88 -31.21 -12.86
C LYS A 528 29.88 -32.00 -14.16
N ASN A 529 28.75 -32.00 -14.87
CA ASN A 529 28.57 -32.72 -16.12
C ASN A 529 28.86 -31.87 -17.37
N ASN A 530 29.42 -30.66 -17.22
CA ASN A 530 29.61 -29.68 -18.31
C ASN A 530 28.32 -29.39 -19.11
N LYS A 531 27.16 -29.52 -18.46
CA LYS A 531 25.85 -29.25 -19.06
C LYS A 531 25.42 -27.82 -18.73
N LYS A 532 24.83 -27.15 -19.71
CA LYS A 532 24.20 -25.84 -19.48
C LYS A 532 22.97 -26.00 -18.58
N VAL A 533 22.89 -25.19 -17.52
CA VAL A 533 21.71 -25.12 -16.66
C VAL A 533 20.54 -24.56 -17.47
N ASN A 534 19.42 -25.28 -17.49
CA ASN A 534 18.20 -24.83 -18.13
C ASN A 534 17.29 -24.19 -17.10
N PHE A 535 16.86 -22.96 -17.36
CA PHE A 535 15.89 -22.24 -16.54
C PHE A 535 14.50 -22.23 -17.20
N PRO A 536 13.40 -22.28 -16.42
CA PRO A 536 13.39 -22.48 -14.99
C PRO A 536 13.89 -23.87 -14.57
N ILE A 537 14.55 -23.97 -13.41
CA ILE A 537 15.12 -25.22 -12.88
C ILE A 537 14.00 -26.25 -12.72
N LYS A 538 14.20 -27.45 -13.27
CA LYS A 538 13.24 -28.55 -13.21
C LYS A 538 13.63 -29.58 -12.16
N ILE A 539 13.06 -29.47 -10.97
CA ILE A 539 13.20 -30.44 -9.89
C ILE A 539 12.21 -31.57 -10.09
N SER A 540 12.69 -32.81 -10.08
CA SER A 540 11.83 -34.00 -10.15
C SER A 540 11.02 -34.16 -8.85
N SER A 541 9.72 -34.46 -8.95
CA SER A 541 8.81 -34.54 -7.80
C SER A 541 9.21 -35.59 -6.74
N GLY A 542 10.02 -36.58 -7.10
CA GLY A 542 10.59 -37.56 -6.16
C GLY A 542 11.79 -37.06 -5.34
N ILE A 543 12.32 -35.88 -5.63
CA ILE A 543 13.44 -35.26 -4.90
C ILE A 543 12.93 -34.51 -3.67
N LEU A 544 11.78 -33.85 -3.79
CA LEU A 544 11.13 -33.14 -2.68
C LEU A 544 10.33 -34.13 -1.83
N LYS A 545 10.68 -34.26 -0.55
CA LYS A 545 10.00 -35.12 0.42
C LYS A 545 8.85 -34.39 1.12
N ASN A 546 8.98 -33.09 1.37
CA ASN A 546 7.94 -32.28 1.99
C ASN A 546 6.83 -31.92 0.98
N GLU A 547 5.58 -32.24 1.32
CA GLU A 547 4.42 -31.89 0.48
C GLU A 547 4.23 -30.38 0.32
N GLU A 548 4.60 -29.58 1.33
CA GLU A 548 4.59 -28.12 1.21
C GLU A 548 5.68 -27.62 0.25
N ALA A 549 6.87 -28.23 0.24
CA ALA A 549 7.92 -27.89 -0.72
C ALA A 549 7.47 -28.18 -2.16
N LYS A 550 6.74 -29.29 -2.39
CA LYS A 550 6.14 -29.61 -3.70
C LYS A 550 5.10 -28.58 -4.12
N LYS A 551 4.21 -28.17 -3.21
CA LYS A 551 3.21 -27.13 -3.48
C LYS A 551 3.89 -25.79 -3.79
N LEU A 552 4.89 -25.41 -3.00
CA LEU A 552 5.63 -24.16 -3.15
C LEU A 552 6.41 -24.13 -4.46
N TYR A 553 7.08 -25.22 -4.82
CA TYR A 553 7.80 -25.33 -6.10
C TYR A 553 6.87 -25.15 -7.30
N ASN A 554 5.71 -25.80 -7.29
CA ASN A 554 4.69 -25.58 -8.32
C ASN A 554 4.22 -24.13 -8.34
N PHE A 555 3.92 -23.54 -7.18
CA PHE A 555 3.56 -22.13 -7.08
C PHE A 555 4.63 -21.22 -7.69
N ILE A 556 5.91 -21.45 -7.42
CA ILE A 556 7.02 -20.66 -7.96
C ILE A 556 7.13 -20.81 -9.48
N LEU A 557 7.02 -22.03 -10.02
CA LEU A 557 7.05 -22.29 -11.46
C LEU A 557 5.93 -21.58 -12.23
N PHE A 558 4.74 -21.46 -11.63
CA PHE A 558 3.58 -20.83 -12.25
C PHE A 558 3.39 -19.36 -11.86
N SER A 559 4.28 -18.80 -11.03
CA SER A 559 4.26 -17.39 -10.67
C SER A 559 4.91 -16.57 -11.78
N GLU A 560 4.19 -15.58 -12.32
CA GLU A 560 4.80 -14.59 -13.21
C GLU A 560 5.76 -13.71 -12.40
N VAL A 561 7.04 -13.74 -12.76
CA VAL A 561 8.08 -12.89 -12.16
C VAL A 561 8.38 -11.76 -13.14
N TYR A 562 7.93 -10.53 -12.82
CA TYR A 562 8.25 -9.33 -13.59
C TYR A 562 9.23 -8.48 -12.80
N TYR A 563 10.48 -8.45 -13.25
CA TYR A 563 11.43 -7.40 -12.93
C TYR A 563 11.77 -6.68 -14.24
N ASP A 564 11.80 -5.35 -14.24
CA ASP A 564 12.41 -4.62 -15.36
C ASP A 564 13.93 -4.93 -15.34
N GLU A 565 14.58 -5.04 -16.52
CA GLU A 565 16.00 -5.45 -16.62
C GLU A 565 16.95 -4.56 -15.79
N ASP A 566 16.60 -3.28 -15.61
CA ASP A 566 17.37 -2.32 -14.83
C ASP A 566 17.09 -2.39 -13.31
N GLU A 567 15.98 -3.01 -12.88
CA GLU A 567 15.58 -3.11 -11.46
C GLU A 567 15.93 -4.46 -10.83
N ILE A 568 16.17 -5.50 -11.64
CA ILE A 568 16.35 -6.87 -11.15
C ILE A 568 17.60 -7.02 -10.28
N ASP A 569 18.68 -6.29 -10.58
CA ASP A 569 19.94 -6.36 -9.83
C ASP A 569 19.84 -5.64 -8.48
N LEU A 570 19.12 -4.51 -8.44
CA LEU A 570 18.79 -3.82 -7.19
C LEU A 570 17.91 -4.69 -6.30
N ALA A 571 16.83 -5.24 -6.86
CA ALA A 571 15.92 -6.12 -6.14
C ALA A 571 16.62 -7.39 -5.62
N SER A 572 17.45 -8.01 -6.46
CA SER A 572 18.28 -9.16 -6.07
C SER A 572 19.22 -8.82 -4.92
N GLY A 573 19.83 -7.63 -4.94
CA GLY A 573 20.68 -7.18 -3.86
C GLY A 573 19.95 -6.90 -2.55
N GLU A 574 18.76 -6.31 -2.60
CA GLU A 574 17.92 -6.11 -1.42
C GLU A 574 17.46 -7.44 -0.81
N ILE A 575 17.01 -8.39 -1.63
CA ILE A 575 16.59 -9.72 -1.17
C ILE A 575 17.75 -10.45 -0.51
N LEU A 576 18.93 -10.45 -1.13
CA LEU A 576 20.14 -11.08 -0.59
C LEU A 576 20.55 -10.46 0.75
N ASN A 577 20.53 -9.13 0.85
CA ASN A 577 20.82 -8.42 2.08
C ASN A 577 19.79 -8.71 3.18
N ASN A 578 18.52 -8.84 2.83
CA ASN A 578 17.45 -9.19 3.77
C ASN A 578 17.62 -10.62 4.31
N LEU A 579 17.95 -11.61 3.47
CA LEU A 579 18.29 -12.96 3.93
C LEU A 579 19.47 -12.94 4.91
N LYS A 580 20.54 -12.21 4.58
CA LYS A 580 21.72 -12.06 5.45
C LYS A 580 21.39 -11.40 6.79
N ARG A 581 20.55 -10.35 6.76
CA ARG A 581 20.06 -9.63 7.96
C ARG A 581 19.26 -10.54 8.90
N ILE A 582 18.33 -11.31 8.33
CA ILE A 582 17.45 -12.20 9.08
C ILE A 582 18.29 -13.29 9.74
N HIS A 583 19.12 -14.00 8.96
CA HIS A 583 19.99 -15.07 9.46
C HIS A 583 20.91 -14.60 10.58
N LEU A 584 21.57 -13.45 10.40
CA LEU A 584 22.48 -12.89 11.38
C LEU A 584 21.78 -12.50 12.69
N SER A 585 20.55 -11.99 12.59
CA SER A 585 19.75 -11.64 13.77
C SER A 585 19.38 -12.88 14.58
N GLU A 586 19.06 -13.99 13.91
CA GLU A 586 18.77 -15.27 14.57
C GLU A 586 20.02 -15.89 15.21
N GLU A 587 21.17 -15.82 14.55
CA GLU A 587 22.43 -16.27 15.15
C GLU A 587 22.77 -15.48 16.41
N ILE A 588 22.57 -14.17 16.40
CA ILE A 588 22.77 -13.31 17.57
C ILE A 588 21.82 -13.69 18.70
N GLU A 589 20.54 -13.88 18.40
CA GLU A 589 19.54 -14.28 19.40
C GLU A 589 19.86 -15.66 19.99
N TYR A 590 20.26 -16.62 19.16
CA TYR A 590 20.69 -17.95 19.60
C TYR A 590 21.89 -17.88 20.54
N VAL A 591 22.91 -17.10 20.19
CA VAL A 591 24.12 -16.93 21.02
C VAL A 591 23.75 -16.27 22.35
N ARG A 592 22.94 -15.22 22.35
CA ARG A 592 22.46 -14.56 23.58
C ARG A 592 21.68 -15.53 24.48
N LYS A 593 20.78 -16.32 23.90
CA LYS A 593 20.02 -17.33 24.65
C LYS A 593 20.93 -18.39 25.28
N LYS A 594 21.91 -18.89 24.52
CA LYS A 594 22.89 -19.87 25.03
C LYS A 594 23.77 -19.31 26.14
N MET A 595 24.13 -18.03 26.07
CA MET A 595 24.86 -17.36 27.14
C MET A 595 24.03 -17.26 28.43
N ILE A 596 22.73 -16.92 28.33
CA ILE A 596 21.80 -16.93 29.48
C ILE A 596 21.69 -18.34 30.07
N GLU A 597 21.53 -19.36 29.24
CA GLU A 597 21.49 -20.76 29.68
C GLU A 597 22.76 -21.16 30.45
N TYR A 598 23.94 -20.69 30.05
CA TYR A 598 25.18 -20.96 30.77
C TYR A 598 25.32 -20.17 32.07
N ASP A 599 24.89 -18.91 32.12
CA ASP A 599 24.87 -18.14 33.37
C ASP A 599 23.88 -18.70 34.39
N ASP A 600 22.74 -19.20 33.94
CA ASP A 600 21.78 -19.87 34.82
C ASP A 600 22.29 -21.24 35.28
N ALA A 601 22.97 -22.00 34.42
CA ALA A 601 23.56 -23.29 34.77
C ALA A 601 24.67 -23.17 35.83
N LYS A 602 25.36 -22.02 35.94
CA LYS A 602 26.36 -21.78 37.00
C LYS A 602 25.74 -21.74 38.40
N LYS A 603 24.45 -21.40 38.52
CA LYS A 603 23.75 -21.28 39.80
C LYS A 603 23.45 -22.68 40.36
N GLY A 604 24.41 -23.23 41.11
CA GLY A 604 24.29 -24.54 41.76
C GLY A 604 25.27 -25.61 41.26
N SER A 605 26.27 -25.24 40.45
CA SER A 605 27.37 -26.11 40.03
C SER A 605 28.57 -26.04 40.97
N ASP A 606 29.43 -27.06 40.94
CA ASP A 606 30.73 -27.04 41.64
C ASP A 606 31.78 -26.18 40.92
N ASP A 607 32.90 -25.88 41.60
CA ASP A 607 33.93 -24.97 41.12
C ASP A 607 34.60 -25.41 39.79
N GLU A 608 34.62 -26.71 39.50
CA GLU A 608 35.23 -27.24 38.27
C GLU A 608 34.27 -27.08 37.08
N ASP A 609 32.97 -27.33 37.28
CA ASP A 609 31.93 -27.11 36.28
C ASP A 609 31.70 -25.62 35.99
N VAL A 610 31.79 -24.75 37.00
CA VAL A 610 31.70 -23.29 36.81
C VAL A 610 32.82 -22.80 35.88
N LYS A 611 34.07 -23.21 36.10
CA LYS A 611 35.20 -22.84 35.22
C LYS A 611 35.01 -23.32 33.78
N LYS A 612 34.39 -24.48 33.58
CA LYS A 612 34.08 -25.02 32.25
C LYS A 612 32.96 -24.24 31.56
N LEU A 613 31.94 -23.81 32.31
CA LEU A 613 30.85 -22.96 31.81
C LEU A 613 31.34 -21.55 31.48
N ASP A 614 32.23 -20.96 32.28
CA ASP A 614 32.86 -19.67 31.99
C ASP A 614 33.63 -19.70 30.67
N ARG A 615 34.46 -20.72 30.43
CA ARG A 615 35.15 -20.88 29.14
C ARG A 615 34.19 -20.98 27.96
N LYS A 616 33.03 -21.63 28.11
CA LYS A 616 32.01 -21.71 27.05
C LYS A 616 31.31 -20.36 26.85
N TYR A 617 31.05 -19.64 27.93
CA TYR A 617 30.48 -18.29 27.91
C TYR A 617 31.39 -17.31 27.18
N ASP A 618 32.68 -17.28 27.52
CA ASP A 618 33.66 -16.39 26.88
C ASP A 618 33.76 -16.64 25.37
N ASN A 619 33.73 -17.92 24.95
CA ASN A 619 33.71 -18.29 23.54
C ASN A 619 32.46 -17.77 22.82
N LEU A 620 31.29 -17.84 23.46
CA LEU A 620 30.04 -17.29 22.93
C LEU A 620 30.05 -15.76 22.90
N TYR A 621 30.63 -15.11 23.91
CA TYR A 621 30.77 -13.65 23.96
C TYR A 621 31.67 -13.15 22.80
N GLN A 622 32.80 -13.81 22.56
CA GLN A 622 33.66 -13.50 21.42
C GLN A 622 32.96 -13.74 20.07
N ARG A 623 32.13 -14.79 19.98
CA ARG A 623 31.28 -15.02 18.80
C ARG A 623 30.24 -13.91 18.63
N LEU A 624 29.59 -13.48 19.71
CA LEU A 624 28.59 -12.41 19.69
C LEU A 624 29.18 -11.10 19.18
N ILE A 625 30.35 -10.70 19.66
CA ILE A 625 31.06 -9.49 19.19
C ILE A 625 31.27 -9.55 17.67
N LYS A 626 31.75 -10.69 17.15
CA LYS A 626 31.97 -10.88 15.71
C LYS A 626 30.67 -10.81 14.90
N LEU A 627 29.57 -11.35 15.42
CA LEU A 627 28.26 -11.31 14.76
C LEU A 627 27.68 -9.88 14.76
N GLU A 628 27.80 -9.15 15.86
CA GLU A 628 27.37 -7.74 15.95
C GLU A 628 28.19 -6.81 15.04
N GLN A 629 29.50 -7.06 14.90
CA GLN A 629 30.34 -6.34 13.92
C GLN A 629 29.92 -6.62 12.48
N LYS A 630 29.64 -7.90 12.13
CA LYS A 630 29.07 -8.25 10.83
C LYS A 630 27.73 -7.56 10.58
N LYS A 631 26.92 -7.41 11.64
CA LYS A 631 25.60 -6.76 11.58
C LYS A 631 25.77 -5.28 11.25
N GLN A 632 26.67 -4.60 11.95
CA GLN A 632 27.02 -3.20 11.70
C GLN A 632 27.54 -2.97 10.26
N ASN A 633 28.40 -3.85 9.75
CA ASN A 633 28.95 -3.76 8.39
C ASN A 633 27.92 -3.94 7.27
N LEU A 634 26.80 -4.63 7.53
CA LEU A 634 25.67 -4.75 6.60
C LEU A 634 24.75 -3.52 6.60
N GLY A 635 25.16 -2.42 7.24
CA GLY A 635 24.38 -1.19 7.39
C GLY A 635 23.20 -1.37 8.35
N ILE A 636 23.25 -2.34 9.24
CA ILE A 636 22.23 -2.59 10.25
C ILE A 636 22.66 -1.83 11.50
N ILE A 637 22.36 -0.54 11.54
CA ILE A 637 22.53 0.26 12.75
C ILE A 637 21.50 -0.24 13.78
N ASN A 638 21.93 -0.47 15.02
CA ASN A 638 21.00 -0.80 16.11
C ASN A 638 19.94 0.31 16.23
N ILE A 639 18.68 -0.08 16.02
CA ILE A 639 17.46 0.68 16.36
C ILE A 639 17.10 0.45 17.82
#